data_AF-A0A0L7R3M7-F1
#
_entry.id   AF-A0A0L7R3M7-F1
#
_cell.length_a   1.000
_cell.length_b   1.000
_cell.length_c   1.000
_cell.angle_alpha   90.00
_cell.angle_beta   90.00
_cell.angle_gamma   90.00
#
_symmetry.space_group_name_H-M   'P 1'
#
loop_
_entity.id
_entity.type
_entity.pdbx_description
1 polymer ?
#
loop_
_entity_poly.entity_id
_entity_poly.type
_entity_poly.pdbx_seq_one_letter_code
_entity_poly.pdbx_strand_id
1 'polypeptide(L)'
;IEGKMKLKENLSAKLESTEERIKMMKKRISNLLAEHDINQKLLNTHSAQLKTEDHHYRLSRNTESSLQQEARNFQKEWKEVNETVSNIERELEKMAKKIETSKNVLKYDEKSIKEWEDILNQNEDNNQLIEQYMKEDLKEYKELELKRQKLSKELQTYRDAIVKSTNETQELEIILNRTSTLYNQALTEYRQMFNQWKESVTMLQQRNDDIKKIIQEIETMHEISKDKKNTLQESEKFLRDHIENNKEVQDSIKKLEKDLSKLKEDQCKMKEIISTYENQLAIQKNIMKELTQHMQQVRADIKHKESQIQIKYTKIEKLNKQITDLTAKLQDIDNQKVDIEEKAKELENMTEEQEKKKAKMTKEMNRLQTANLHAVNQIKNLENENKILKMQYQKECKKSEYLDKLYVKDGQIFEEKKEIWYQVQFEVQKSEMKLERLRGHEHDKSEAERKQNKIEELQNNLDEKMKVSKLLQKQIASLEDDMRKMSNNLASGNNELEYLKNKRQDLVLLMNAGEKQLKSAQNCYEEKQVEESMLRLKVSQMKKMISNIGDNVYDLERYKLELEAAMQERKAEIAVQKESLIIQKRVADNECSELKNAIAERKMRIKQLQARYHNFTALLGTNPDGTPVNTTHLKLQSAQERYLLQEHGDKLDEAIRKTEHDIQAMENTLKVINVCNDKYKVTLTANDKNKPETEEHKKLHEELQDAEQNLKEKKKELQSLTGSMQKTQNDYMQLLKDIDETQECKENKNQYLIDLKQQIHEQKEKISRADKSLQNVKKSIHRMVEITGDKTVFIQEKEVELRELQEQNSIVLQDIAEFTVHHMEAETYIKKLLTTKNIELPSITLLSQSSISSQSNSNTNLTDCQAKSTNRGSVYGSSGGSIGHILNLEPEFEFIYDLMPDITEVSNNKVFGGWQKVYLHESYELGCKMNFGIFLPPQVEEGPVPVIYWLSGLTCTEANFIQKAGAQKYASEQGVVLVTPDTSPRNLNIPGEDDDWDFGTGAGFYVDATNNIWKKNYRMYSYVTKELPALINEKFPVLQCKQSIMGHSMGGHGALICALKNPGLYKTVSAFAPISNPIACSWGKKAFSGYLGGTETNVAWKDWDATELAKKYNGPPLDILVDQGKEDKFLKDGQLLPENLLSAAKDAGLSLVLRFQEGYDHSYFFISTFIEDHIKHHVKYLKS
;
A
#
# COMPACT_ATOMS: atom_id res chain seq x y z
N ILE A 1 78.60 122.81 -13.07
CA ILE A 1 78.76 124.10 -13.79
C ILE A 1 78.07 125.12 -12.90
N GLU A 2 78.69 126.23 -12.49
CA GLU A 2 80.07 126.67 -12.77
C GLU A 2 81.14 125.83 -12.02
N GLY A 3 82.45 125.96 -12.25
CA GLY A 3 83.14 126.85 -13.18
C GLY A 3 84.47 126.29 -13.72
N LYS A 4 84.43 125.23 -14.54
CA LYS A 4 85.61 124.69 -15.27
C LYS A 4 86.04 125.58 -16.46
N MET A 5 85.81 126.90 -16.39
CA MET A 5 85.53 127.77 -17.54
C MET A 5 86.48 128.96 -17.76
N LYS A 6 87.58 129.13 -17.01
CA LYS A 6 88.46 130.32 -17.14
C LYS A 6 89.98 130.11 -17.26
N LEU A 7 90.45 128.90 -17.58
CA LEU A 7 91.87 128.69 -17.97
C LEU A 7 92.07 128.02 -19.35
N LYS A 8 90.99 127.84 -20.12
CA LYS A 8 91.01 127.20 -21.45
C LYS A 8 91.68 128.08 -22.52
N GLU A 9 91.65 129.40 -22.36
CA GLU A 9 91.93 130.35 -23.43
C GLU A 9 93.43 130.61 -23.66
N ASN A 10 94.22 130.71 -22.58
CA ASN A 10 95.52 131.41 -22.64
C ASN A 10 96.73 130.58 -23.13
N LEU A 11 96.59 129.28 -23.38
CA LEU A 11 97.68 128.43 -23.92
C LEU A 11 97.50 128.05 -25.40
N SER A 12 96.38 128.42 -26.04
CA SER A 12 96.13 128.14 -27.46
C SER A 12 97.20 128.75 -28.37
N ALA A 13 97.72 129.94 -28.03
CA ALA A 13 98.69 130.68 -28.82
C ALA A 13 100.11 130.05 -28.91
N LYS A 14 100.41 129.02 -28.11
CA LYS A 14 101.68 128.26 -28.25
C LYS A 14 101.58 127.08 -29.23
N LEU A 15 100.38 126.75 -29.71
CA LEU A 15 100.15 125.59 -30.58
C LEU A 15 100.65 125.87 -32.02
N GLU A 16 100.14 126.94 -32.64
CA GLU A 16 100.26 127.24 -34.07
C GLU A 16 101.70 127.21 -34.60
N SER A 17 102.66 127.78 -33.86
CA SER A 17 104.07 127.82 -34.27
C SER A 17 104.71 126.43 -34.44
N THR A 18 104.18 125.40 -33.77
CA THR A 18 104.67 124.01 -33.93
C THR A 18 103.94 123.27 -35.06
N GLU A 19 102.72 123.68 -35.40
CA GLU A 19 101.88 122.98 -36.38
C GLU A 19 102.42 123.10 -37.80
N GLU A 20 103.06 124.21 -38.17
CA GLU A 20 103.63 124.40 -39.51
C GLU A 20 104.80 123.47 -39.81
N ARG A 21 105.70 123.24 -38.84
CA ARG A 21 106.81 122.28 -39.01
C ARG A 21 106.29 120.83 -39.07
N ILE A 22 105.22 120.55 -38.33
CA ILE A 22 104.50 119.27 -38.39
C ILE A 22 103.80 119.10 -39.75
N LYS A 23 103.28 120.17 -40.36
CA LYS A 23 102.56 120.20 -41.67
C LYS A 23 103.37 119.58 -42.81
N MET A 24 104.66 119.89 -42.91
CA MET A 24 105.53 119.32 -43.97
C MET A 24 105.85 117.84 -43.74
N MET A 25 106.14 117.41 -42.50
CA MET A 25 106.33 115.98 -42.21
C MET A 25 105.02 115.18 -42.40
N LYS A 26 103.87 115.74 -41.99
CA LYS A 26 102.54 115.17 -42.29
C LYS A 26 102.35 114.94 -43.79
N LYS A 27 102.78 115.85 -44.67
CA LYS A 27 102.62 115.67 -46.13
C LYS A 27 103.40 114.47 -46.68
N ARG A 28 104.64 114.21 -46.23
CA ARG A 28 105.40 113.03 -46.68
C ARG A 28 104.89 111.73 -46.06
N ILE A 29 104.44 111.78 -44.81
CA ILE A 29 103.76 110.65 -44.13
C ILE A 29 102.43 110.33 -44.84
N SER A 30 101.67 111.34 -45.28
CA SER A 30 100.38 111.16 -45.97
C SER A 30 100.49 110.36 -47.27
N ASN A 31 101.59 110.49 -48.02
CA ASN A 31 101.78 109.73 -49.25
C ASN A 31 102.11 108.25 -48.97
N LEU A 32 102.97 107.98 -47.97
CA LEU A 32 103.26 106.60 -47.55
C LEU A 32 102.05 105.93 -46.87
N LEU A 33 101.24 106.70 -46.13
CA LEU A 33 99.95 106.24 -45.62
C LEU A 33 98.96 105.95 -46.74
N ALA A 34 98.96 106.72 -47.84
CA ALA A 34 98.06 106.45 -48.97
C ALA A 34 98.40 105.11 -49.66
N GLU A 35 99.67 104.81 -49.91
CA GLU A 35 100.07 103.50 -50.46
C GLU A 35 99.87 102.35 -49.48
N HIS A 36 100.13 102.56 -48.17
CA HIS A 36 99.77 101.59 -47.14
C HIS A 36 98.26 101.32 -47.13
N ASP A 37 97.43 102.36 -47.18
CA ASP A 37 95.97 102.24 -47.10
C ASP A 37 95.38 101.61 -48.37
N ILE A 38 95.97 101.84 -49.56
CA ILE A 38 95.63 101.11 -50.79
C ILE A 38 95.98 99.62 -50.66
N ASN A 39 97.20 99.28 -50.23
CA ASN A 39 97.62 97.88 -50.07
C ASN A 39 96.85 97.17 -48.94
N GLN A 40 96.54 97.88 -47.86
CA GLN A 40 95.72 97.38 -46.76
C GLN A 40 94.28 97.15 -47.21
N LYS A 41 93.70 98.02 -48.05
CA LYS A 41 92.39 97.79 -48.67
C LYS A 41 92.41 96.56 -49.56
N LEU A 42 93.45 96.36 -50.38
CA LEU A 42 93.59 95.18 -51.24
C LEU A 42 93.71 93.88 -50.42
N LEU A 43 94.54 93.87 -49.37
CA LEU A 43 94.65 92.77 -48.40
C LEU A 43 93.33 92.52 -47.66
N ASN A 44 92.61 93.57 -47.27
CA ASN A 44 91.31 93.44 -46.61
C ASN A 44 90.25 92.88 -47.57
N THR A 45 90.24 93.26 -48.85
CA THR A 45 89.33 92.68 -49.86
C THR A 45 89.64 91.22 -50.14
N HIS A 46 90.91 90.83 -50.25
CA HIS A 46 91.26 89.41 -50.41
C HIS A 46 91.00 88.60 -49.13
N SER A 47 91.21 89.18 -47.94
CA SER A 47 90.82 88.54 -46.67
C SER A 47 89.29 88.37 -46.55
N ALA A 48 88.51 89.33 -47.04
CA ALA A 48 87.06 89.23 -47.12
C ALA A 48 86.63 88.14 -48.11
N GLN A 49 87.20 88.11 -49.32
CA GLN A 49 86.94 87.06 -50.32
C GLN A 49 87.28 85.66 -49.78
N LEU A 50 88.44 85.50 -49.12
CA LEU A 50 88.83 84.22 -48.53
C LEU A 50 87.85 83.76 -47.42
N LYS A 51 87.30 84.71 -46.64
CA LYS A 51 86.27 84.44 -45.63
C LYS A 51 84.91 84.12 -46.23
N THR A 52 84.53 84.73 -47.36
CA THR A 52 83.30 84.34 -48.07
C THR A 52 83.44 82.97 -48.73
N GLU A 53 84.58 82.64 -49.32
CA GLU A 53 84.86 81.30 -49.87
C GLU A 53 84.86 80.22 -48.78
N ASP A 54 85.56 80.44 -47.66
CA ASP A 54 85.52 79.54 -46.49
C ASP A 54 84.10 79.42 -45.91
N HIS A 55 83.32 80.50 -45.87
CA HIS A 55 81.90 80.43 -45.48
C HIS A 55 81.06 79.61 -46.48
N HIS A 56 81.22 79.80 -47.79
CA HIS A 56 80.51 79.03 -48.81
C HIS A 56 80.93 77.56 -48.79
N TYR A 57 82.21 77.24 -48.59
CA TYR A 57 82.70 75.87 -48.43
C TYR A 57 82.11 75.19 -47.19
N ARG A 58 82.10 75.88 -46.04
CA ARG A 58 81.44 75.37 -44.81
C ARG A 58 79.94 75.19 -45.00
N LEU A 59 79.26 76.13 -45.67
CA LEU A 59 77.84 76.05 -45.95
C LEU A 59 77.53 74.85 -46.85
N SER A 60 78.30 74.67 -47.94
CA SER A 60 78.21 73.53 -48.85
C SER A 60 78.43 72.21 -48.14
N ARG A 61 79.44 72.12 -47.27
CA ARG A 61 79.73 70.93 -46.46
C ARG A 61 78.65 70.63 -45.41
N ASN A 62 78.01 71.66 -44.86
CA ASN A 62 76.87 71.50 -43.96
C ASN A 62 75.63 71.01 -44.72
N THR A 63 75.36 71.54 -45.92
CA THR A 63 74.27 71.03 -46.77
C THR A 63 74.54 69.61 -47.27
N GLU A 64 75.80 69.28 -47.61
CA GLU A 64 76.20 67.91 -47.93
C GLU A 64 75.94 66.97 -46.74
N SER A 65 76.30 67.38 -45.52
CA SER A 65 76.03 66.60 -44.30
C SER A 65 74.53 66.45 -44.00
N SER A 66 73.70 67.46 -44.32
CA SER A 66 72.23 67.35 -44.20
C SER A 66 71.67 66.37 -45.22
N LEU A 67 72.06 66.49 -46.48
CA LEU A 67 71.64 65.59 -47.55
C LEU A 67 72.11 64.15 -47.32
N GLN A 68 73.29 63.95 -46.72
CA GLN A 68 73.75 62.62 -46.27
C GLN A 68 72.94 62.09 -45.07
N GLN A 69 72.44 62.95 -44.19
CA GLN A 69 71.54 62.57 -43.08
C GLN A 69 70.16 62.18 -43.63
N GLU A 70 69.60 63.00 -44.52
CA GLU A 70 68.32 62.75 -45.20
C GLU A 70 68.36 61.47 -46.05
N ALA A 71 69.44 61.25 -46.81
CA ALA A 71 69.62 60.01 -47.57
C ALA A 71 69.67 58.76 -46.67
N ARG A 72 70.25 58.84 -45.47
CA ARG A 72 70.22 57.75 -44.48
C ARG A 72 68.83 57.54 -43.89
N ASN A 73 68.08 58.62 -43.65
CA ASN A 73 66.70 58.55 -43.18
C ASN A 73 65.81 57.88 -44.23
N PHE A 74 65.85 58.34 -45.49
CA PHE A 74 65.13 57.69 -46.60
C PHE A 74 65.57 56.23 -46.80
N GLN A 75 66.85 55.89 -46.62
CA GLN A 75 67.31 54.50 -46.69
C GLN A 75 66.79 53.63 -45.52
N LYS A 76 66.51 54.22 -44.35
CA LYS A 76 65.87 53.55 -43.22
C LYS A 76 64.36 53.39 -43.44
N GLU A 77 63.67 54.46 -43.84
CA GLU A 77 62.25 54.43 -44.21
C GLU A 77 61.99 53.43 -45.34
N TRP A 78 62.84 53.39 -46.37
CA TRP A 78 62.73 52.42 -47.47
C TRP A 78 62.88 50.96 -46.98
N LYS A 79 63.77 50.68 -46.02
CA LYS A 79 63.87 49.35 -45.41
C LYS A 79 62.62 49.00 -44.60
N GLU A 80 62.15 49.93 -43.77
CA GLU A 80 60.95 49.72 -42.95
C GLU A 80 59.71 49.49 -43.83
N VAL A 81 59.54 50.27 -44.91
CA VAL A 81 58.51 50.03 -45.92
C VAL A 81 58.66 48.64 -46.56
N ASN A 82 59.86 48.26 -47.01
CA ASN A 82 60.08 46.97 -47.67
C ASN A 82 59.84 45.77 -46.72
N GLU A 83 60.19 45.91 -45.43
CA GLU A 83 59.84 44.94 -44.38
C GLU A 83 58.32 44.87 -44.11
N THR A 84 57.59 46.00 -44.14
CA THR A 84 56.11 45.96 -44.08
C THR A 84 55.49 45.30 -45.31
N VAL A 85 56.01 45.55 -46.52
CA VAL A 85 55.55 44.90 -47.76
C VAL A 85 55.77 43.39 -47.67
N SER A 86 56.97 42.92 -47.34
CA SER A 86 57.23 41.47 -47.17
C SER A 86 56.48 40.83 -45.99
N ASN A 87 56.01 41.60 -45.00
CA ASN A 87 55.05 41.11 -44.00
C ASN A 87 53.64 40.96 -44.59
N ILE A 88 53.16 41.96 -45.34
CA ILE A 88 51.85 41.95 -45.99
C ILE A 88 51.77 40.84 -47.05
N GLU A 89 52.82 40.63 -47.84
CA GLU A 89 52.92 39.53 -48.82
C GLU A 89 52.80 38.15 -48.14
N ARG A 90 53.47 37.96 -46.99
CA ARG A 90 53.34 36.72 -46.19
C ARG A 90 51.94 36.53 -45.59
N GLU A 91 51.28 37.60 -45.14
CA GLU A 91 49.89 37.48 -44.67
C GLU A 91 48.91 37.24 -45.82
N LEU A 92 49.11 37.85 -46.99
CA LEU A 92 48.33 37.55 -48.21
C LEU A 92 48.51 36.09 -48.64
N GLU A 93 49.73 35.54 -48.61
CA GLU A 93 49.99 34.15 -48.93
C GLU A 93 49.33 33.19 -47.91
N LYS A 94 49.37 33.52 -46.61
CA LYS A 94 48.62 32.79 -45.57
C LYS A 94 47.11 32.86 -45.79
N MET A 95 46.56 34.02 -46.15
CA MET A 95 45.13 34.20 -46.40
C MET A 95 44.68 33.46 -47.66
N ALA A 96 45.49 33.44 -48.73
CA ALA A 96 45.25 32.62 -49.92
C ALA A 96 45.24 31.11 -49.58
N LYS A 97 46.20 30.64 -48.76
CA LYS A 97 46.22 29.25 -48.27
C LYS A 97 44.99 28.92 -47.41
N LYS A 98 44.57 29.84 -46.52
CA LYS A 98 43.32 29.69 -45.74
C LYS A 98 42.10 29.57 -46.66
N ILE A 99 41.96 30.45 -47.66
CA ILE A 99 40.85 30.42 -48.61
C ILE A 99 40.79 29.08 -49.36
N GLU A 100 41.92 28.56 -49.83
CA GLU A 100 41.94 27.26 -50.52
C GLU A 100 41.65 26.09 -49.55
N THR A 101 42.07 26.15 -48.27
CA THR A 101 41.61 25.15 -47.27
C THR A 101 40.10 25.23 -47.02
N SER A 102 39.53 26.43 -46.82
CA SER A 102 38.09 26.62 -46.61
C SER A 102 37.26 26.16 -47.83
N LYS A 103 37.76 26.41 -49.04
CA LYS A 103 37.14 25.97 -50.29
C LYS A 103 37.14 24.45 -50.47
N ASN A 104 38.13 23.75 -49.92
CA ASN A 104 38.15 22.28 -49.94
C ASN A 104 37.32 21.67 -48.80
N VAL A 105 37.18 22.35 -47.66
CA VAL A 105 36.16 22.03 -46.64
C VAL A 105 34.75 22.19 -47.21
N LEU A 106 34.41 23.33 -47.83
CA LEU A 106 33.10 23.56 -48.44
C LEU A 106 32.71 22.53 -49.51
N LYS A 107 33.67 22.00 -50.29
CA LYS A 107 33.42 20.88 -51.23
C LYS A 107 33.14 19.55 -50.52
N TYR A 108 33.77 19.31 -49.37
CA TYR A 108 33.50 18.14 -48.55
C TYR A 108 32.10 18.27 -47.95
N ASP A 109 31.77 19.43 -47.38
CA ASP A 109 30.44 19.73 -46.82
C ASP A 109 29.34 19.61 -47.89
N GLU A 110 29.55 20.13 -49.11
CA GLU A 110 28.62 19.99 -50.24
C GLU A 110 28.38 18.52 -50.62
N LYS A 111 29.42 17.68 -50.56
CA LYS A 111 29.32 16.24 -50.82
C LYS A 111 28.58 15.53 -49.69
N SER A 112 28.89 15.85 -48.43
CA SER A 112 28.19 15.27 -47.28
C SER A 112 26.74 15.70 -47.20
N ILE A 113 26.39 16.94 -47.57
CA ILE A 113 24.98 17.37 -47.66
C ILE A 113 24.21 16.51 -48.66
N LYS A 114 24.78 16.21 -49.83
CA LYS A 114 24.15 15.31 -50.82
C LYS A 114 24.01 13.88 -50.32
N GLU A 115 25.01 13.37 -49.59
CA GLU A 115 24.92 12.06 -48.91
C GLU A 115 23.82 12.06 -47.82
N TRP A 116 23.62 13.18 -47.12
CA TRP A 116 22.50 13.35 -46.18
C TRP A 116 21.14 13.48 -46.87
N GLU A 117 21.05 14.16 -48.01
CA GLU A 117 19.82 14.25 -48.84
C GLU A 117 19.41 12.86 -49.36
N ASP A 118 20.35 12.07 -49.90
CA ASP A 118 20.10 10.69 -50.33
C ASP A 118 19.65 9.78 -49.16
N ILE A 119 20.24 9.95 -47.97
CA ILE A 119 19.82 9.24 -46.75
C ILE A 119 18.44 9.72 -46.28
N LEU A 120 18.11 11.01 -46.42
CA LEU A 120 16.80 11.54 -46.05
C LEU A 120 15.71 10.95 -46.94
N ASN A 121 15.92 10.95 -48.27
CA ASN A 121 15.01 10.36 -49.24
C ASN A 121 14.75 8.87 -48.96
N GLN A 122 15.80 8.08 -48.69
CA GLN A 122 15.66 6.67 -48.30
C GLN A 122 14.89 6.49 -46.99
N ASN A 123 15.01 7.42 -46.03
CA ASN A 123 14.22 7.39 -44.81
C ASN A 123 12.76 7.79 -45.05
N GLU A 124 12.45 8.69 -45.99
CA GLU A 124 11.08 8.98 -46.40
C GLU A 124 10.40 7.79 -47.08
N ASP A 125 11.10 7.07 -47.97
CA ASP A 125 10.61 5.82 -48.57
C ASP A 125 10.37 4.73 -47.51
N ASN A 126 11.31 4.55 -46.56
CA ASN A 126 11.14 3.63 -45.44
C ASN A 126 9.96 4.03 -44.54
N ASN A 127 9.76 5.32 -44.27
CA ASN A 127 8.63 5.82 -43.49
C ASN A 127 7.30 5.58 -44.20
N GLN A 128 7.23 5.73 -45.53
CA GLN A 128 6.04 5.38 -46.31
C GLN A 128 5.73 3.88 -46.26
N LEU A 129 6.74 3.02 -46.28
CA LEU A 129 6.57 1.57 -46.12
C LEU A 129 6.08 1.20 -44.71
N ILE A 130 6.63 1.85 -43.67
CA ILE A 130 6.15 1.72 -42.28
C ILE A 130 4.69 2.19 -42.17
N GLU A 131 4.31 3.29 -42.82
CA GLU A 131 2.93 3.78 -42.82
C GLU A 131 1.96 2.83 -43.54
N GLN A 132 2.44 2.07 -44.54
CA GLN A 132 1.67 0.99 -45.18
C GLN A 132 1.47 -0.19 -44.22
N TYR A 133 2.53 -0.70 -43.59
CA TYR A 133 2.40 -1.77 -42.60
C TYR A 133 1.52 -1.36 -41.41
N MET A 134 1.63 -0.11 -40.92
CA MET A 134 0.73 0.40 -39.88
C MET A 134 -0.75 0.43 -40.31
N LYS A 135 -1.06 0.57 -41.61
CA LYS A 135 -2.44 0.49 -42.12
C LYS A 135 -2.93 -0.95 -42.22
N GLU A 136 -2.05 -1.91 -42.50
CA GLU A 136 -2.36 -3.34 -42.51
C GLU A 136 -2.52 -3.88 -41.09
N ASP A 137 -1.59 -3.58 -40.17
CA ASP A 137 -1.68 -3.90 -38.74
C ASP A 137 -2.96 -3.31 -38.11
N LEU A 138 -3.30 -2.07 -38.43
CA LEU A 138 -4.51 -1.41 -37.91
C LEU A 138 -5.81 -1.98 -38.52
N LYS A 139 -5.74 -2.67 -39.67
CA LYS A 139 -6.84 -3.47 -40.22
C LYS A 139 -6.95 -4.81 -39.51
N GLU A 140 -5.86 -5.56 -39.35
CA GLU A 140 -5.88 -6.83 -38.63
C GLU A 140 -6.28 -6.64 -37.16
N TYR A 141 -5.78 -5.59 -36.49
CA TYR A 141 -6.22 -5.19 -35.15
C TYR A 141 -7.74 -4.98 -35.06
N LYS A 142 -8.37 -4.32 -36.04
CA LYS A 142 -9.83 -4.14 -36.08
C LYS A 142 -10.59 -5.46 -36.27
N GLU A 143 -10.06 -6.37 -37.08
CA GLU A 143 -10.65 -7.70 -37.29
C GLU A 143 -10.51 -8.59 -36.04
N LEU A 144 -9.35 -8.53 -35.36
CA LEU A 144 -9.09 -9.20 -34.08
C LEU A 144 -9.92 -8.62 -32.93
N GLU A 145 -10.08 -7.29 -32.85
CA GLU A 145 -10.90 -6.63 -31.85
C GLU A 145 -12.39 -6.96 -32.03
N LEU A 146 -12.90 -6.94 -33.26
CA LEU A 146 -14.26 -7.40 -33.56
C LEU A 146 -14.47 -8.88 -33.18
N LYS A 147 -13.44 -9.73 -33.37
CA LYS A 147 -13.45 -11.13 -32.95
C LYS A 147 -13.42 -11.27 -31.42
N ARG A 148 -12.62 -10.44 -30.73
CA ARG A 148 -12.57 -10.37 -29.25
C ARG A 148 -13.91 -9.96 -28.66
N GLN A 149 -14.58 -8.96 -29.24
CA GLN A 149 -15.89 -8.50 -28.81
C GLN A 149 -16.97 -9.58 -28.97
N LYS A 150 -16.98 -10.31 -30.10
CA LYS A 150 -17.87 -11.47 -30.32
C LYS A 150 -17.65 -12.56 -29.27
N LEU A 151 -16.40 -13.00 -29.10
CA LEU A 151 -16.03 -14.03 -28.11
C LEU A 151 -16.34 -13.58 -26.67
N SER A 152 -16.16 -12.30 -26.35
CA SER A 152 -16.52 -11.74 -25.04
C SER A 152 -18.03 -11.78 -24.79
N LYS A 153 -18.85 -11.52 -25.83
CA LYS A 153 -20.32 -11.60 -25.74
C LYS A 153 -20.80 -13.04 -25.61
N GLU A 154 -20.22 -13.96 -26.38
CA GLU A 154 -20.48 -15.41 -26.26
C GLU A 154 -20.11 -15.91 -24.86
N LEU A 155 -18.91 -15.58 -24.36
CA LEU A 155 -18.44 -15.94 -23.03
C LEU A 155 -19.36 -15.38 -21.92
N GLN A 156 -19.88 -14.17 -22.08
CA GLN A 156 -20.88 -13.65 -21.14
C GLN A 156 -22.20 -14.45 -21.20
N THR A 157 -22.73 -14.78 -22.38
CA THR A 157 -23.93 -15.62 -22.46
C THR A 157 -23.73 -17.02 -21.86
N TYR A 158 -22.52 -17.59 -21.94
CA TYR A 158 -22.17 -18.83 -21.23
C TYR A 158 -22.10 -18.64 -19.71
N ARG A 159 -21.55 -17.52 -19.21
CA ARG A 159 -21.59 -17.19 -17.77
C ARG A 159 -23.01 -17.05 -17.25
N ASP A 160 -23.86 -16.31 -17.96
CA ASP A 160 -25.25 -16.08 -17.57
C ASP A 160 -26.03 -17.41 -17.51
N ALA A 161 -25.78 -18.31 -18.48
CA ALA A 161 -26.35 -19.66 -18.49
C ALA A 161 -25.82 -20.55 -17.34
N ILE A 162 -24.52 -20.48 -17.02
CA ILE A 162 -23.90 -21.20 -15.89
C ILE A 162 -24.47 -20.70 -14.56
N VAL A 163 -24.56 -19.37 -14.36
CA VAL A 163 -25.15 -18.77 -13.16
C VAL A 163 -26.60 -19.20 -13.01
N LYS A 164 -27.40 -19.14 -14.08
CA LYS A 164 -28.79 -19.61 -14.05
C LYS A 164 -28.89 -21.09 -13.64
N SER A 165 -28.13 -21.98 -14.29
CA SER A 165 -28.13 -23.42 -13.98
C SER A 165 -27.61 -23.73 -12.56
N THR A 166 -26.66 -22.93 -12.07
CA THR A 166 -26.17 -23.02 -10.68
C THR A 166 -27.25 -22.63 -9.68
N ASN A 167 -27.98 -21.55 -9.93
CA ASN A 167 -29.09 -21.10 -9.08
C ASN A 167 -30.24 -22.12 -9.07
N GLU A 168 -30.63 -22.64 -10.25
CA GLU A 168 -31.63 -23.72 -10.37
C GLU A 168 -31.21 -24.97 -9.58
N THR A 169 -29.91 -25.30 -9.58
CA THR A 169 -29.36 -26.42 -8.79
C THR A 169 -29.41 -26.14 -7.28
N GLN A 170 -29.10 -24.92 -6.85
CA GLN A 170 -29.18 -24.50 -5.44
C GLN A 170 -30.63 -24.47 -4.92
N GLU A 171 -31.58 -24.01 -5.73
CA GLU A 171 -33.02 -24.08 -5.39
C GLU A 171 -33.47 -25.53 -5.19
N LEU A 172 -33.06 -26.45 -6.09
CA LEU A 172 -33.32 -27.88 -5.96
C LEU A 172 -32.65 -28.50 -4.72
N GLU A 173 -31.44 -28.08 -4.36
CA GLU A 173 -30.76 -28.53 -3.15
C GLU A 173 -31.45 -28.02 -1.87
N ILE A 174 -31.93 -26.77 -1.85
CA ILE A 174 -32.72 -26.21 -0.75
C ILE A 174 -34.05 -26.97 -0.60
N ILE A 175 -34.73 -27.27 -1.71
CA ILE A 175 -35.96 -28.08 -1.72
C ILE A 175 -35.68 -29.51 -1.22
N LEU A 176 -34.60 -30.13 -1.66
CA LEU A 176 -34.21 -31.48 -1.26
C LEU A 176 -33.87 -31.55 0.24
N ASN A 177 -33.11 -30.59 0.76
CA ASN A 177 -32.82 -30.48 2.19
C ASN A 177 -34.08 -30.26 3.02
N ARG A 178 -35.01 -29.39 2.57
CA ARG A 178 -36.30 -29.17 3.23
C ARG A 178 -37.18 -30.42 3.22
N THR A 179 -37.19 -31.16 2.11
CA THR A 179 -37.90 -32.45 1.99
C THR A 179 -37.29 -33.51 2.89
N SER A 180 -35.95 -33.55 2.99
CA SER A 180 -35.22 -34.44 3.91
C SER A 180 -35.54 -34.14 5.37
N THR A 181 -35.59 -32.86 5.79
CA THR A 181 -35.98 -32.51 7.17
C THR A 181 -37.43 -32.89 7.48
N LEU A 182 -38.36 -32.65 6.55
CA LEU A 182 -39.78 -33.05 6.71
C LEU A 182 -39.93 -34.57 6.77
N TYR A 183 -39.19 -35.32 5.93
CA TYR A 183 -39.18 -36.79 5.96
C TYR A 183 -38.63 -37.33 7.29
N ASN A 184 -37.55 -36.74 7.82
CA ASN A 184 -36.99 -37.13 9.12
C ASN A 184 -37.95 -36.79 10.29
N GLN A 185 -38.72 -35.70 10.21
CA GLN A 185 -39.79 -35.39 11.16
C GLN A 185 -40.89 -36.44 11.11
N ALA A 186 -41.47 -36.70 9.92
CA ALA A 186 -42.51 -37.72 9.74
C ALA A 186 -42.05 -39.14 10.15
N LEU A 187 -40.77 -39.48 9.92
CA LEU A 187 -40.19 -40.76 10.34
C LEU A 187 -39.96 -40.83 11.87
N THR A 188 -39.76 -39.68 12.53
CA THR A 188 -39.70 -39.56 14.00
C THR A 188 -41.10 -39.69 14.61
N GLU A 189 -42.10 -39.01 14.04
CA GLU A 189 -43.52 -39.15 14.41
C GLU A 189 -44.01 -40.60 14.23
N TYR A 190 -43.66 -41.24 13.10
CA TYR A 190 -43.96 -42.65 12.86
C TYR A 190 -43.31 -43.57 13.91
N ARG A 191 -42.08 -43.29 14.35
CA ARG A 191 -41.43 -44.04 15.45
C ARG A 191 -42.12 -43.82 16.79
N GLN A 192 -42.61 -42.61 17.08
CA GLN A 192 -43.38 -42.33 18.29
C GLN A 192 -44.72 -43.07 18.27
N MET A 193 -45.47 -42.98 17.17
CA MET A 193 -46.72 -43.74 16.95
C MET A 193 -46.50 -45.25 17.06
N PHE A 194 -45.41 -45.78 16.48
CA PHE A 194 -45.07 -47.20 16.57
C PHE A 194 -44.70 -47.63 18.00
N ASN A 195 -44.01 -46.79 18.77
CA ASN A 195 -43.73 -47.06 20.18
C ASN A 195 -45.01 -47.03 21.02
N GLN A 196 -45.88 -46.04 20.87
CA GLN A 196 -47.19 -45.98 21.54
C GLN A 196 -48.07 -47.19 21.20
N TRP A 197 -48.05 -47.63 19.94
CA TRP A 197 -48.71 -48.86 19.51
C TRP A 197 -48.11 -50.11 20.17
N LYS A 198 -46.77 -50.22 20.22
CA LYS A 198 -46.06 -51.33 20.87
C LYS A 198 -46.33 -51.39 22.38
N GLU A 199 -46.36 -50.24 23.05
CA GLU A 199 -46.76 -50.10 24.46
C GLU A 199 -48.22 -50.56 24.65
N SER A 200 -49.13 -50.12 23.78
CA SER A 200 -50.53 -50.56 23.79
C SER A 200 -50.67 -52.08 23.56
N VAL A 201 -49.85 -52.68 22.69
CA VAL A 201 -49.82 -54.14 22.46
C VAL A 201 -49.28 -54.88 23.68
N THR A 202 -48.26 -54.38 24.37
CA THR A 202 -47.77 -55.01 25.62
C THR A 202 -48.79 -54.89 26.75
N MET A 203 -49.52 -53.78 26.87
CA MET A 203 -50.65 -53.64 27.80
C MET A 203 -51.80 -54.61 27.48
N LEU A 204 -52.07 -54.88 26.20
CA LEU A 204 -53.04 -55.89 25.77
C LEU A 204 -52.56 -57.33 26.04
N GLN A 205 -51.26 -57.60 25.88
CA GLN A 205 -50.66 -58.89 26.23
C GLN A 205 -50.73 -59.16 27.74
N GLN A 206 -50.36 -58.19 28.57
CA GLN A 206 -50.51 -58.27 30.03
C GLN A 206 -51.96 -58.54 30.44
N ARG A 207 -52.93 -57.79 29.89
CA ARG A 207 -54.36 -58.04 30.12
C ARG A 207 -54.79 -59.45 29.71
N ASN A 208 -54.31 -59.96 28.58
CA ASN A 208 -54.63 -61.32 28.14
C ASN A 208 -54.03 -62.38 29.07
N ASP A 209 -52.84 -62.15 29.63
CA ASP A 209 -52.21 -63.07 30.57
C ASP A 209 -52.86 -63.01 31.97
N ASP A 210 -53.33 -61.84 32.40
CA ASP A 210 -54.16 -61.70 33.62
C ASP A 210 -55.54 -62.34 33.45
N ILE A 211 -56.16 -62.23 32.26
CA ILE A 211 -57.39 -62.97 31.92
C ILE A 211 -57.15 -64.49 31.98
N LYS A 212 -55.99 -65.00 31.52
CA LYS A 212 -55.65 -66.43 31.65
C LYS A 212 -55.51 -66.86 33.11
N LYS A 213 -54.89 -66.05 33.98
CA LYS A 213 -54.80 -66.35 35.43
C LYS A 213 -56.20 -66.44 36.04
N ILE A 214 -57.07 -65.46 35.74
CA ILE A 214 -58.45 -65.46 36.23
C ILE A 214 -59.23 -66.68 35.72
N ILE A 215 -59.00 -67.13 34.48
CA ILE A 215 -59.58 -68.37 33.97
C ILE A 215 -59.05 -69.59 34.74
N GLN A 216 -57.75 -69.68 35.04
CA GLN A 216 -57.16 -70.77 35.83
C GLN A 216 -57.66 -70.76 37.30
N GLU A 217 -57.89 -69.59 37.89
CA GLU A 217 -58.52 -69.42 39.20
C GLU A 217 -59.99 -69.90 39.17
N ILE A 218 -60.72 -69.65 38.08
CA ILE A 218 -62.09 -70.15 37.87
C ILE A 218 -62.11 -71.67 37.65
N GLU A 219 -61.16 -72.22 36.88
CA GLU A 219 -61.03 -73.66 36.62
C GLU A 219 -60.70 -74.44 37.90
N THR A 220 -59.73 -73.98 38.69
CA THR A 220 -59.39 -74.60 39.98
C THR A 220 -60.53 -74.51 41.00
N MET A 221 -61.28 -73.40 41.02
CA MET A 221 -62.52 -73.29 41.82
C MET A 221 -63.63 -74.22 41.33
N HIS A 222 -63.72 -74.49 40.02
CA HIS A 222 -64.62 -75.51 39.48
C HIS A 222 -64.21 -76.93 39.86
N GLU A 223 -62.92 -77.27 39.91
CA GLU A 223 -62.44 -78.57 40.42
C GLU A 223 -62.75 -78.75 41.91
N ILE A 224 -62.45 -77.74 42.74
CA ILE A 224 -62.81 -77.74 44.17
C ILE A 224 -64.34 -77.90 44.36
N SER A 225 -65.16 -77.29 43.51
CA SER A 225 -66.61 -77.46 43.53
C SER A 225 -67.07 -78.85 43.07
N LYS A 226 -66.35 -79.47 42.13
CA LYS A 226 -66.62 -80.82 41.61
C LYS A 226 -66.29 -81.87 42.68
N ASP A 227 -65.18 -81.75 43.39
CA ASP A 227 -64.80 -82.70 44.44
C ASP A 227 -65.69 -82.57 45.69
N LYS A 228 -66.13 -81.36 46.03
CA LYS A 228 -67.18 -81.16 47.04
C LYS A 228 -68.53 -81.76 46.62
N LYS A 229 -68.84 -81.79 45.31
CA LYS A 229 -70.04 -82.47 44.79
C LYS A 229 -69.89 -83.99 44.84
N ASN A 230 -68.73 -84.53 44.48
CA ASN A 230 -68.44 -85.97 44.51
C ASN A 230 -68.57 -86.51 45.95
N THR A 231 -67.89 -85.88 46.92
CA THR A 231 -67.95 -86.26 48.34
C THR A 231 -69.37 -86.12 48.93
N LEU A 232 -70.15 -85.13 48.50
CA LEU A 232 -71.57 -85.04 48.84
C LEU A 232 -72.37 -86.24 48.29
N GLN A 233 -72.19 -86.60 47.02
CA GLN A 233 -72.88 -87.73 46.39
C GLN A 233 -72.50 -89.09 47.01
N GLU A 234 -71.24 -89.25 47.43
CA GLU A 234 -70.80 -90.41 48.22
C GLU A 234 -71.49 -90.46 49.59
N SER A 235 -71.59 -89.32 50.29
CA SER A 235 -72.30 -89.23 51.57
C SER A 235 -73.81 -89.51 51.45
N GLU A 236 -74.46 -89.04 50.38
CA GLU A 236 -75.85 -89.38 50.10
C GLU A 236 -76.02 -90.88 49.78
N LYS A 237 -75.08 -91.48 49.04
CA LYS A 237 -75.13 -92.92 48.74
C LYS A 237 -74.99 -93.73 50.01
N PHE A 238 -74.00 -93.42 50.85
CA PHE A 238 -73.83 -94.04 52.17
C PHE A 238 -75.11 -93.93 53.04
N LEU A 239 -75.79 -92.77 53.01
CA LEU A 239 -77.06 -92.58 53.71
C LEU A 239 -78.19 -93.45 53.11
N ARG A 240 -78.29 -93.56 51.78
CA ARG A 240 -79.26 -94.44 51.09
C ARG A 240 -79.01 -95.92 51.43
N ASP A 241 -77.76 -96.37 51.36
CA ASP A 241 -77.35 -97.74 51.67
C ASP A 241 -77.69 -98.09 53.14
N HIS A 242 -77.55 -97.15 54.08
CA HIS A 242 -77.98 -97.31 55.47
C HIS A 242 -79.51 -97.36 55.66
N ILE A 243 -80.29 -96.62 54.85
CA ILE A 243 -81.76 -96.68 54.88
C ILE A 243 -82.27 -98.03 54.35
N GLU A 244 -81.66 -98.56 53.29
CA GLU A 244 -81.99 -99.88 52.73
C GLU A 244 -81.69 -101.00 53.72
N ASN A 245 -80.50 -101.02 54.35
CA ASN A 245 -80.17 -101.97 55.41
C ASN A 245 -81.18 -101.95 56.58
N ASN A 246 -81.58 -100.77 57.06
CA ASN A 246 -82.57 -100.65 58.13
C ASN A 246 -83.95 -101.20 57.73
N LYS A 247 -84.31 -101.12 56.45
CA LYS A 247 -85.55 -101.66 55.90
C LYS A 247 -85.52 -103.19 55.80
N GLU A 248 -84.41 -103.79 55.37
CA GLU A 248 -84.24 -105.25 55.38
C GLU A 248 -84.33 -105.84 56.81
N VAL A 249 -83.78 -105.14 57.80
CA VAL A 249 -83.93 -105.50 59.22
C VAL A 249 -85.39 -105.42 59.66
N GLN A 250 -86.15 -104.38 59.30
CA GLN A 250 -87.58 -104.30 59.61
C GLN A 250 -88.41 -105.42 58.95
N ASP A 251 -88.16 -105.73 57.68
CA ASP A 251 -88.89 -106.79 56.98
C ASP A 251 -88.53 -108.20 57.50
N SER A 252 -87.29 -108.37 58.01
CA SER A 252 -86.88 -109.57 58.76
C SER A 252 -87.64 -109.72 60.09
N ILE A 253 -87.87 -108.64 60.82
CA ILE A 253 -88.67 -108.63 62.07
C ILE A 253 -90.13 -109.03 61.77
N LYS A 254 -90.76 -108.40 60.78
CA LYS A 254 -92.15 -108.71 60.36
C LYS A 254 -92.33 -110.18 59.97
N LYS A 255 -91.30 -110.81 59.41
CA LYS A 255 -91.31 -112.24 59.05
C LYS A 255 -91.35 -113.13 60.31
N LEU A 256 -90.53 -112.83 61.32
CA LEU A 256 -90.51 -113.54 62.60
C LEU A 256 -91.84 -113.40 63.37
N GLU A 257 -92.43 -112.21 63.38
CA GLU A 257 -93.76 -111.97 63.97
C GLU A 257 -94.85 -112.83 63.31
N LYS A 258 -94.80 -112.97 61.98
CA LYS A 258 -95.77 -113.74 61.19
C LYS A 258 -95.67 -115.24 61.43
N ASP A 259 -94.47 -115.79 61.61
CA ASP A 259 -94.29 -117.21 61.93
C ASP A 259 -94.65 -117.52 63.40
N LEU A 260 -94.45 -116.58 64.33
CA LEU A 260 -94.94 -116.68 65.72
C LEU A 260 -96.49 -116.69 65.78
N SER A 261 -97.17 -116.01 64.85
CA SER A 261 -98.63 -116.08 64.72
C SER A 261 -99.12 -117.49 64.34
N LYS A 262 -98.50 -118.16 63.36
CA LYS A 262 -98.90 -119.50 62.92
C LYS A 262 -98.82 -120.54 64.04
N LEU A 263 -97.73 -120.51 64.81
CA LEU A 263 -97.50 -121.44 65.93
C LEU A 263 -98.62 -121.40 66.99
N LYS A 264 -99.28 -120.25 67.17
CA LYS A 264 -100.46 -120.12 68.05
C LYS A 264 -101.74 -120.66 67.40
N GLU A 265 -101.87 -120.50 66.09
CA GLU A 265 -103.05 -120.95 65.31
C GLU A 265 -103.12 -122.49 65.23
N ASP A 266 -101.97 -123.14 64.98
CA ASP A 266 -101.89 -124.60 64.86
C ASP A 266 -102.08 -125.31 66.22
N GLN A 267 -101.65 -124.68 67.32
CA GLN A 267 -101.94 -125.16 68.69
C GLN A 267 -103.44 -125.16 69.01
N CYS A 268 -104.23 -124.27 68.38
CA CYS A 268 -105.67 -124.21 68.57
C CYS A 268 -106.39 -125.31 67.78
N LYS A 269 -106.09 -125.43 66.47
CA LYS A 269 -106.69 -126.43 65.57
C LYS A 269 -106.53 -127.87 66.08
N MET A 270 -105.37 -128.19 66.67
CA MET A 270 -105.09 -129.54 67.16
C MET A 270 -105.98 -129.97 68.36
N LYS A 271 -106.61 -129.03 69.07
CA LYS A 271 -107.60 -129.34 70.12
C LYS A 271 -108.98 -129.65 69.57
N GLU A 272 -109.41 -128.97 68.51
CA GLU A 272 -110.72 -129.19 67.88
C GLU A 272 -110.79 -130.56 67.19
N ILE A 273 -109.71 -130.94 66.50
CA ILE A 273 -109.62 -132.21 65.76
C ILE A 273 -109.91 -133.43 66.65
N ILE A 274 -109.39 -133.46 67.88
CA ILE A 274 -109.59 -134.56 68.84
C ILE A 274 -111.08 -134.75 69.17
N SER A 275 -111.83 -133.66 69.38
CA SER A 275 -113.27 -133.71 69.69
C SER A 275 -114.13 -134.21 68.51
N THR A 276 -113.68 -133.99 67.27
CA THR A 276 -114.44 -134.43 66.08
C THR A 276 -114.37 -135.95 65.84
N TYR A 277 -113.24 -136.60 66.12
CA TYR A 277 -113.07 -138.03 65.83
C TYR A 277 -113.85 -138.96 66.76
N GLU A 278 -114.06 -138.58 68.02
CA GLU A 278 -114.89 -139.35 68.96
C GLU A 278 -116.35 -139.49 68.47
N ASN A 279 -116.86 -138.44 67.82
CA ASN A 279 -118.24 -138.41 67.29
C ASN A 279 -118.39 -139.16 65.94
N GLN A 280 -117.36 -139.20 65.10
CA GLN A 280 -117.44 -139.87 63.79
C GLN A 280 -117.45 -141.40 63.88
N LEU A 281 -116.82 -141.97 64.93
CA LEU A 281 -116.70 -143.42 65.12
C LEU A 281 -118.06 -144.11 65.39
N ALA A 282 -119.08 -143.35 65.79
CA ALA A 282 -120.45 -143.82 65.96
C ALA A 282 -121.25 -143.94 64.65
N ILE A 283 -120.97 -143.10 63.64
CA ILE A 283 -121.85 -142.93 62.47
C ILE A 283 -121.48 -143.90 61.32
N GLN A 284 -120.19 -144.06 61.02
CA GLN A 284 -119.72 -144.89 59.89
C GLN A 284 -120.12 -146.37 60.01
N LYS A 285 -120.36 -146.88 61.24
CA LYS A 285 -120.84 -148.25 61.49
C LYS A 285 -122.19 -148.59 60.83
N ASN A 286 -123.02 -147.58 60.49
CA ASN A 286 -124.30 -147.81 59.80
C ASN A 286 -124.21 -147.77 58.27
N ILE A 287 -123.26 -147.03 57.68
CA ILE A 287 -123.12 -146.90 56.21
C ILE A 287 -122.31 -148.06 55.60
N MET A 288 -121.52 -148.77 56.41
CA MET A 288 -120.72 -149.94 56.02
C MET A 288 -121.54 -151.16 55.51
N LYS A 289 -122.88 -151.03 55.38
CA LYS A 289 -123.77 -152.02 54.77
C LYS A 289 -124.10 -151.79 53.29
N GLU A 290 -124.00 -150.57 52.76
CA GLU A 290 -124.56 -150.27 51.42
C GLU A 290 -123.51 -150.22 50.30
N LEU A 291 -122.42 -149.46 50.43
CA LEU A 291 -121.50 -149.24 49.29
C LEU A 291 -120.52 -150.38 48.96
N THR A 292 -120.58 -151.50 49.69
CA THR A 292 -119.84 -152.74 49.38
C THR A 292 -120.11 -153.24 47.96
N GLN A 293 -121.28 -152.93 47.39
CA GLN A 293 -121.65 -153.28 46.01
C GLN A 293 -120.98 -152.39 44.94
N HIS A 294 -120.55 -151.16 45.26
CA HIS A 294 -120.04 -150.22 44.25
C HIS A 294 -118.51 -150.33 44.02
N MET A 295 -117.77 -150.93 44.97
CA MET A 295 -116.29 -150.99 44.96
C MET A 295 -115.70 -151.84 43.81
N GLN A 296 -116.50 -152.65 43.11
CA GLN A 296 -116.04 -153.45 41.98
C GLN A 296 -116.00 -152.69 40.64
N GLN A 297 -116.81 -151.64 40.46
CA GLN A 297 -116.98 -151.00 39.14
C GLN A 297 -115.80 -150.08 38.74
N VAL A 298 -115.32 -149.23 39.65
CA VAL A 298 -114.41 -148.11 39.32
C VAL A 298 -112.95 -148.53 39.17
N ARG A 299 -112.58 -149.77 39.56
CA ARG A 299 -111.21 -150.29 39.44
C ARG A 299 -110.75 -150.49 37.99
N ALA A 300 -111.63 -150.39 37.00
CA ALA A 300 -111.29 -150.46 35.58
C ALA A 300 -110.70 -149.15 35.03
N ASP A 301 -111.30 -147.99 35.34
CA ASP A 301 -111.00 -146.73 34.63
C ASP A 301 -109.64 -146.11 34.96
N ILE A 302 -109.17 -146.27 36.21
CA ILE A 302 -107.92 -145.68 36.68
C ILE A 302 -106.73 -146.14 35.81
N LYS A 303 -106.73 -147.40 35.39
CA LYS A 303 -105.65 -148.01 34.61
C LYS A 303 -105.51 -147.48 33.17
N HIS A 304 -106.50 -146.72 32.67
CA HIS A 304 -106.47 -146.18 31.31
C HIS A 304 -105.83 -144.78 31.21
N LYS A 305 -105.80 -144.00 32.30
CA LYS A 305 -105.32 -142.59 32.25
C LYS A 305 -103.81 -142.43 32.45
N GLU A 306 -103.18 -143.31 33.22
CA GLU A 306 -101.75 -143.23 33.54
C GLU A 306 -100.87 -143.30 32.27
N SER A 307 -101.20 -144.19 31.32
CA SER A 307 -100.39 -144.40 30.10
C SER A 307 -100.30 -143.19 29.15
N GLN A 308 -101.20 -142.21 29.23
CA GLN A 308 -101.17 -141.05 28.31
C GLN A 308 -100.20 -139.94 28.77
N ILE A 309 -99.84 -139.87 30.05
CA ILE A 309 -98.97 -138.80 30.58
C ILE A 309 -97.51 -139.03 30.15
N GLN A 310 -97.05 -140.29 30.12
CA GLN A 310 -95.71 -140.69 29.68
C GLN A 310 -95.34 -140.14 28.29
N ILE A 311 -96.32 -140.04 27.38
CA ILE A 311 -96.09 -139.77 25.95
C ILE A 311 -95.78 -138.29 25.67
N LYS A 312 -96.13 -137.36 26.56
CA LYS A 312 -95.92 -135.91 26.32
C LYS A 312 -94.53 -135.40 26.72
N TYR A 313 -93.88 -136.00 27.72
CA TYR A 313 -92.56 -135.54 28.19
C TYR A 313 -91.45 -135.71 27.14
N THR A 314 -91.43 -136.83 26.42
CA THR A 314 -90.39 -137.18 25.42
C THR A 314 -90.35 -136.27 24.18
N LYS A 315 -91.28 -135.31 24.05
CA LYS A 315 -91.37 -134.40 22.90
C LYS A 315 -90.64 -133.07 23.10
N ILE A 316 -90.42 -132.65 24.36
CA ILE A 316 -89.68 -131.41 24.68
C ILE A 316 -88.16 -131.62 24.54
N GLU A 317 -87.68 -132.81 24.93
CA GLU A 317 -86.25 -133.18 24.95
C GLU A 317 -85.57 -133.17 23.58
N LYS A 318 -86.33 -133.27 22.48
CA LYS A 318 -85.79 -133.31 21.11
C LYS A 318 -85.38 -131.95 20.53
N LEU A 319 -85.96 -130.83 21.00
CA LEU A 319 -85.67 -129.51 20.41
C LEU A 319 -84.38 -128.89 20.95
N ASN A 320 -84.05 -129.12 22.22
CA ASN A 320 -82.81 -128.63 22.84
C ASN A 320 -81.52 -129.26 22.26
N LYS A 321 -81.66 -130.30 21.42
CA LYS A 321 -80.53 -131.04 20.85
C LYS A 321 -80.07 -130.56 19.46
N GLN A 322 -80.83 -129.69 18.79
CA GLN A 322 -80.49 -129.22 17.44
C GLN A 322 -79.63 -127.95 17.42
N ILE A 323 -79.62 -127.17 18.51
CA ILE A 323 -78.82 -125.94 18.63
C ILE A 323 -77.36 -126.26 18.97
N THR A 324 -77.09 -127.38 19.65
CA THR A 324 -75.73 -127.87 19.94
C THR A 324 -74.98 -128.34 18.69
N ASP A 325 -75.70 -128.84 17.68
CA ASP A 325 -75.11 -129.53 16.52
C ASP A 325 -74.54 -128.57 15.43
N LEU A 326 -74.72 -127.25 15.59
CA LEU A 326 -74.12 -126.23 14.71
C LEU A 326 -72.83 -125.62 15.26
N THR A 327 -72.59 -125.67 16.57
CA THR A 327 -71.43 -125.04 17.22
C THR A 327 -70.14 -125.89 17.13
N ALA A 328 -70.27 -127.18 16.76
CA ALA A 328 -69.19 -128.17 16.82
C ALA A 328 -68.67 -128.63 15.44
N LYS A 329 -68.86 -127.82 14.38
CA LYS A 329 -68.66 -128.26 12.98
C LYS A 329 -67.53 -127.56 12.22
N LEU A 330 -66.78 -126.68 12.88
CA LEU A 330 -65.65 -125.92 12.35
C LEU A 330 -64.86 -125.23 13.49
N GLN A 331 -64.46 -125.87 14.61
CA GLN A 331 -63.64 -127.09 14.75
C GLN A 331 -62.80 -127.50 13.53
N ASP A 332 -61.47 -127.51 13.75
CA ASP A 332 -60.40 -127.91 12.82
C ASP A 332 -60.13 -126.90 11.68
N ILE A 333 -58.88 -126.52 11.38
CA ILE A 333 -57.58 -126.87 12.01
C ILE A 333 -56.57 -125.71 11.82
N ASP A 334 -55.36 -125.86 12.35
CA ASP A 334 -54.16 -125.02 12.13
C ASP A 334 -54.05 -123.63 12.82
N ASN A 335 -53.20 -123.63 13.86
CA ASN A 335 -52.11 -122.66 14.07
C ASN A 335 -52.41 -121.24 14.57
N GLN A 336 -52.61 -121.20 15.90
CA GLN A 336 -51.61 -120.58 16.82
C GLN A 336 -50.25 -120.23 16.16
N LYS A 337 -49.56 -119.12 16.46
CA LYS A 337 -49.50 -118.39 17.74
C LYS A 337 -48.81 -117.02 17.58
N VAL A 338 -49.20 -116.05 18.41
CA VAL A 338 -48.32 -115.08 19.12
C VAL A 338 -47.24 -114.34 18.32
N ASP A 339 -47.52 -113.05 18.09
CA ASP A 339 -46.70 -111.89 18.50
C ASP A 339 -45.24 -111.74 18.03
N ILE A 340 -45.03 -110.72 17.17
CA ILE A 340 -43.79 -109.92 17.13
C ILE A 340 -44.18 -108.43 16.98
N GLU A 341 -44.75 -107.83 18.04
CA GLU A 341 -44.93 -106.38 18.16
C GLU A 341 -43.58 -105.66 18.37
N GLU A 342 -42.72 -105.65 17.33
CA GLU A 342 -41.56 -104.74 17.29
C GLU A 342 -41.00 -104.46 15.88
N LYS A 343 -41.00 -105.44 14.95
CA LYS A 343 -40.28 -105.29 13.66
C LYS A 343 -41.02 -104.64 12.48
N ALA A 344 -42.34 -104.49 12.53
CA ALA A 344 -43.09 -103.93 11.39
C ALA A 344 -42.97 -102.40 11.28
N LYS A 345 -42.99 -101.70 12.41
CA LYS A 345 -43.06 -100.22 12.48
C LYS A 345 -41.74 -99.52 12.14
N GLU A 346 -40.61 -100.22 12.26
CA GLU A 346 -39.30 -99.69 11.87
C GLU A 346 -39.10 -99.74 10.35
N LEU A 347 -39.55 -100.82 9.70
CA LEU A 347 -39.55 -100.96 8.24
C LEU A 347 -40.47 -99.93 7.56
N GLU A 348 -41.65 -99.67 8.10
CA GLU A 348 -42.62 -98.72 7.53
C GLU A 348 -42.11 -97.27 7.55
N ASN A 349 -41.42 -96.86 8.61
CA ASN A 349 -40.74 -95.55 8.65
C ASN A 349 -39.54 -95.49 7.68
N MET A 350 -38.78 -96.58 7.52
CA MET A 350 -37.70 -96.66 6.52
C MET A 350 -38.23 -96.57 5.08
N THR A 351 -39.34 -97.24 4.74
CA THR A 351 -39.92 -97.14 3.40
C THR A 351 -40.50 -95.76 3.14
N GLU A 352 -41.18 -95.13 4.12
CA GLU A 352 -41.73 -93.79 3.92
C GLU A 352 -40.63 -92.72 3.77
N GLU A 353 -39.52 -92.83 4.50
CA GLU A 353 -38.39 -91.90 4.33
C GLU A 353 -37.63 -92.14 3.02
N GLN A 354 -37.49 -93.40 2.56
CA GLN A 354 -36.96 -93.73 1.25
C GLN A 354 -37.89 -93.29 0.11
N GLU A 355 -39.21 -93.40 0.25
CA GLU A 355 -40.18 -92.84 -0.70
C GLU A 355 -40.11 -91.30 -0.74
N LYS A 356 -39.92 -90.63 0.40
CA LYS A 356 -39.71 -89.17 0.46
C LYS A 356 -38.37 -88.75 -0.14
N LYS A 357 -37.31 -89.55 -0.01
CA LYS A 357 -35.99 -89.34 -0.68
C LYS A 357 -36.08 -89.61 -2.19
N LYS A 358 -36.72 -90.70 -2.60
CA LYS A 358 -37.05 -91.06 -4.00
C LYS A 358 -37.89 -89.98 -4.67
N ALA A 359 -38.96 -89.51 -4.04
CA ALA A 359 -39.80 -88.43 -4.56
C ALA A 359 -39.04 -87.11 -4.70
N LYS A 360 -38.13 -86.77 -3.77
CA LYS A 360 -37.22 -85.62 -3.91
C LYS A 360 -36.26 -85.81 -5.09
N MET A 361 -35.62 -86.98 -5.21
CA MET A 361 -34.77 -87.31 -6.37
C MET A 361 -35.54 -87.34 -7.69
N THR A 362 -36.80 -87.77 -7.73
CA THR A 362 -37.65 -87.69 -8.93
C THR A 362 -38.04 -86.24 -9.25
N LYS A 363 -38.25 -85.38 -8.24
CA LYS A 363 -38.48 -83.94 -8.46
C LYS A 363 -37.23 -83.22 -8.98
N GLU A 364 -36.06 -83.51 -8.40
CA GLU A 364 -34.76 -83.04 -8.90
C GLU A 364 -34.47 -83.58 -10.29
N MET A 365 -34.63 -84.89 -10.53
CA MET A 365 -34.40 -85.52 -11.83
C MET A 365 -35.35 -84.98 -12.89
N ASN A 366 -36.63 -84.74 -12.59
CA ASN A 366 -37.55 -84.09 -13.52
C ASN A 366 -37.19 -82.60 -13.76
N ARG A 367 -36.68 -81.90 -12.74
CA ARG A 367 -36.24 -80.49 -12.87
C ARG A 367 -34.96 -80.38 -13.69
N LEU A 368 -33.99 -81.27 -13.45
CA LEU A 368 -32.76 -81.43 -14.23
C LEU A 368 -33.05 -81.96 -15.63
N GLN A 369 -34.02 -82.86 -15.82
CA GLN A 369 -34.45 -83.35 -17.12
C GLN A 369 -35.19 -82.26 -17.90
N THR A 370 -35.95 -81.38 -17.24
CA THR A 370 -36.55 -80.20 -17.87
C THR A 370 -35.49 -79.16 -18.23
N ALA A 371 -34.53 -78.90 -17.33
CA ALA A 371 -33.39 -78.02 -17.60
C ALA A 371 -32.48 -78.58 -18.70
N ASN A 372 -32.27 -79.90 -18.75
CA ASN A 372 -31.53 -80.59 -19.79
C ASN A 372 -32.32 -80.63 -21.11
N LEU A 373 -33.66 -80.78 -21.09
CA LEU A 373 -34.48 -80.60 -22.28
C LEU A 373 -34.41 -79.16 -22.81
N HIS A 374 -34.36 -78.17 -21.91
CA HIS A 374 -34.19 -76.76 -22.26
C HIS A 374 -32.79 -76.48 -22.81
N ALA A 375 -31.74 -77.05 -22.19
CA ALA A 375 -30.36 -76.95 -22.65
C ALA A 375 -30.14 -77.70 -23.98
N VAL A 376 -30.73 -78.87 -24.15
CA VAL A 376 -30.73 -79.63 -25.42
C VAL A 376 -31.54 -78.89 -26.49
N ASN A 377 -32.66 -78.23 -26.16
CA ASN A 377 -33.37 -77.38 -27.12
C ASN A 377 -32.59 -76.08 -27.42
N GLN A 378 -31.85 -75.51 -26.47
CA GLN A 378 -30.95 -74.38 -26.73
C GLN A 378 -29.74 -74.80 -27.56
N ILE A 379 -29.12 -75.94 -27.29
CA ILE A 379 -28.07 -76.54 -28.11
C ILE A 379 -28.61 -76.86 -29.50
N LYS A 380 -29.81 -77.43 -29.63
CA LYS A 380 -30.45 -77.74 -30.92
C LYS A 380 -30.87 -76.49 -31.70
N ASN A 381 -31.25 -75.41 -30.99
CA ASN A 381 -31.49 -74.10 -31.61
C ASN A 381 -30.16 -73.48 -32.05
N LEU A 382 -29.11 -73.51 -31.24
CA LEU A 382 -27.76 -73.06 -31.60
C LEU A 382 -27.13 -73.92 -32.71
N GLU A 383 -27.43 -75.23 -32.77
CA GLU A 383 -27.04 -76.12 -33.86
C GLU A 383 -27.82 -75.81 -35.13
N ASN A 384 -29.11 -75.47 -35.03
CA ASN A 384 -29.92 -75.00 -36.16
C ASN A 384 -29.47 -73.62 -36.65
N GLU A 385 -29.17 -72.68 -35.75
CA GLU A 385 -28.58 -71.37 -36.05
C GLU A 385 -27.18 -71.53 -36.65
N ASN A 386 -26.35 -72.43 -36.13
CA ASN A 386 -25.06 -72.78 -36.72
C ASN A 386 -25.24 -73.48 -38.07
N LYS A 387 -26.30 -74.29 -38.28
CA LYS A 387 -26.68 -74.83 -39.60
C LYS A 387 -27.12 -73.73 -40.56
N ILE A 388 -27.88 -72.73 -40.10
CA ILE A 388 -28.33 -71.58 -40.87
C ILE A 388 -27.14 -70.68 -41.22
N LEU A 389 -26.25 -70.39 -40.26
CA LEU A 389 -25.01 -69.66 -40.44
C LEU A 389 -24.03 -70.42 -41.33
N LYS A 390 -23.99 -71.75 -41.29
CA LYS A 390 -23.16 -72.59 -42.17
C LYS A 390 -23.77 -72.73 -43.56
N MET A 391 -25.09 -72.69 -43.70
CA MET A 391 -25.78 -72.51 -44.98
C MET A 391 -25.60 -71.10 -45.55
N GLN A 392 -25.63 -70.06 -44.71
CA GLN A 392 -25.37 -68.67 -45.09
C GLN A 392 -23.90 -68.53 -45.49
N TYR A 393 -22.95 -69.05 -44.72
CA TYR A 393 -21.54 -69.13 -45.08
C TYR A 393 -21.34 -69.91 -46.38
N GLN A 394 -21.97 -71.08 -46.57
CA GLN A 394 -21.93 -71.78 -47.86
C GLN A 394 -22.64 -71.01 -49.00
N LYS A 395 -23.62 -70.14 -48.71
CA LYS A 395 -24.30 -69.29 -49.69
C LYS A 395 -23.49 -68.04 -50.04
N GLU A 396 -22.79 -67.45 -49.09
CA GLU A 396 -21.87 -66.33 -49.29
C GLU A 396 -20.54 -66.81 -49.90
N CYS A 397 -20.03 -67.99 -49.55
CA CYS A 397 -18.95 -68.66 -50.30
C CYS A 397 -19.39 -69.02 -51.71
N LYS A 398 -20.63 -69.52 -51.93
CA LYS A 398 -21.15 -69.74 -53.30
C LYS A 398 -21.42 -68.45 -54.05
N LYS A 399 -21.72 -67.33 -53.37
CA LYS A 399 -21.69 -65.99 -53.96
C LYS A 399 -20.26 -65.53 -54.27
N SER A 400 -19.27 -65.85 -53.45
CA SER A 400 -17.85 -65.59 -53.73
C SER A 400 -17.42 -66.37 -54.97
N GLU A 401 -17.70 -67.67 -55.03
CA GLU A 401 -17.50 -68.47 -56.25
C GLU A 401 -18.32 -67.95 -57.45
N TYR A 402 -19.48 -67.33 -57.23
CA TYR A 402 -20.29 -66.72 -58.29
C TYR A 402 -19.74 -65.35 -58.71
N LEU A 403 -19.10 -64.61 -57.79
CA LEU A 403 -18.35 -63.38 -58.05
C LEU A 403 -17.04 -63.68 -58.76
N ASP A 404 -16.33 -64.76 -58.40
CA ASP A 404 -15.18 -65.28 -59.16
C ASP A 404 -15.62 -65.73 -60.57
N LYS A 405 -16.78 -66.39 -60.69
CA LYS A 405 -17.37 -66.74 -62.00
C LYS A 405 -17.90 -65.51 -62.77
N LEU A 406 -18.23 -64.40 -62.10
CA LEU A 406 -18.48 -63.11 -62.74
C LEU A 406 -17.17 -62.43 -63.16
N TYR A 407 -16.11 -62.49 -62.36
CA TYR A 407 -14.78 -61.96 -62.68
C TYR A 407 -14.17 -62.70 -63.88
N VAL A 408 -14.34 -64.03 -63.95
CA VAL A 408 -13.99 -64.85 -65.12
C VAL A 408 -14.88 -64.53 -66.32
N LYS A 409 -16.17 -64.18 -66.11
CA LYS A 409 -17.04 -63.71 -67.20
C LYS A 409 -16.69 -62.31 -67.70
N ASP A 410 -16.29 -61.38 -66.84
CA ASP A 410 -15.79 -60.06 -67.26
C ASP A 410 -14.45 -60.21 -68.00
N GLY A 411 -13.63 -61.20 -67.61
CA GLY A 411 -12.48 -61.65 -68.41
C GLY A 411 -12.86 -62.24 -69.78
N GLN A 412 -13.96 -62.98 -69.87
CA GLN A 412 -14.49 -63.47 -71.16
C GLN A 412 -15.05 -62.32 -72.01
N ILE A 413 -15.77 -61.36 -71.42
CA ILE A 413 -16.27 -60.15 -72.10
C ILE A 413 -15.11 -59.25 -72.54
N PHE A 414 -13.98 -59.26 -71.83
CA PHE A 414 -12.75 -58.59 -72.24
C PHE A 414 -12.11 -59.26 -73.47
N GLU A 415 -12.02 -60.59 -73.50
CA GLU A 415 -11.52 -61.32 -74.69
C GLU A 415 -12.51 -61.27 -75.87
N GLU A 416 -13.83 -61.29 -75.66
CA GLU A 416 -14.83 -61.04 -76.71
C GLU A 416 -14.65 -59.64 -77.33
N LYS A 417 -14.39 -58.61 -76.52
CA LYS A 417 -14.08 -57.25 -77.02
C LYS A 417 -12.73 -57.18 -77.74
N LYS A 418 -11.80 -58.07 -77.43
CA LYS A 418 -10.50 -58.20 -78.09
C LYS A 418 -10.63 -58.96 -79.41
N GLU A 419 -11.50 -59.97 -79.52
CA GLU A 419 -11.89 -60.56 -80.81
C GLU A 419 -12.58 -59.53 -81.70
N ILE A 420 -13.50 -58.72 -81.17
CA ILE A 420 -14.11 -57.59 -81.91
C ILE A 420 -13.03 -56.59 -82.38
N TRP A 421 -12.01 -56.31 -81.56
CA TRP A 421 -10.89 -55.46 -81.96
C TRP A 421 -10.05 -56.08 -83.09
N TYR A 422 -9.72 -57.37 -83.02
CA TYR A 422 -9.06 -58.09 -84.11
C TYR A 422 -9.92 -58.17 -85.39
N GLN A 423 -11.24 -58.30 -85.26
CA GLN A 423 -12.19 -58.27 -86.39
C GLN A 423 -12.15 -56.92 -87.13
N VAL A 424 -12.07 -55.81 -86.38
CA VAL A 424 -11.91 -54.46 -86.93
C VAL A 424 -10.52 -54.29 -87.57
N GLN A 425 -9.47 -54.79 -86.92
CA GLN A 425 -8.10 -54.74 -87.46
C GLN A 425 -7.95 -55.55 -88.77
N PHE A 426 -8.68 -56.66 -88.89
CA PHE A 426 -8.72 -57.49 -90.11
C PHE A 426 -9.40 -56.75 -91.29
N GLU A 427 -10.51 -56.02 -91.08
CA GLU A 427 -11.12 -55.22 -92.15
C GLU A 427 -10.26 -54.00 -92.56
N VAL A 428 -9.44 -53.46 -91.65
CA VAL A 428 -8.43 -52.43 -91.99
C VAL A 428 -7.35 -53.03 -92.90
N GLN A 429 -6.71 -54.14 -92.51
CA GLN A 429 -5.68 -54.78 -93.35
C GLN A 429 -6.23 -55.26 -94.71
N LYS A 430 -7.47 -55.74 -94.74
CA LYS A 430 -8.21 -56.11 -95.96
C LYS A 430 -8.55 -54.90 -96.86
N SER A 431 -8.53 -53.68 -96.32
CA SER A 431 -8.65 -52.43 -97.07
C SER A 431 -7.30 -51.94 -97.58
N GLU A 432 -6.23 -52.11 -96.82
CA GLU A 432 -4.85 -51.80 -97.23
C GLU A 432 -4.36 -52.74 -98.35
N MET A 433 -4.60 -54.06 -98.23
CA MET A 433 -4.31 -55.04 -99.29
C MET A 433 -5.12 -54.82 -100.58
N LYS A 434 -6.21 -54.04 -100.56
CA LYS A 434 -6.93 -53.61 -101.77
C LYS A 434 -6.26 -52.43 -102.48
N LEU A 435 -5.51 -51.59 -101.77
CA LEU A 435 -4.77 -50.47 -102.35
C LEU A 435 -3.48 -50.93 -103.05
N GLU A 436 -2.73 -51.88 -102.47
CA GLU A 436 -1.50 -52.39 -103.08
C GLU A 436 -1.76 -53.16 -104.40
N ARG A 437 -2.89 -53.85 -104.52
CA ARG A 437 -3.29 -54.53 -105.77
C ARG A 437 -3.61 -53.60 -106.94
N LEU A 438 -3.71 -52.27 -106.71
CA LEU A 438 -4.02 -51.28 -107.74
C LEU A 438 -2.80 -50.49 -108.25
N ARG A 439 -1.56 -50.88 -107.89
CA ARG A 439 -0.32 -50.25 -108.39
C ARG A 439 0.72 -51.25 -108.90
N GLY A 440 0.25 -52.22 -109.69
CA GLY A 440 1.10 -53.01 -110.58
C GLY A 440 1.60 -52.22 -111.80
N HIS A 441 2.65 -52.76 -112.43
CA HIS A 441 3.33 -52.31 -113.65
C HIS A 441 2.40 -52.11 -114.88
N GLU A 442 2.72 -51.34 -115.93
CA GLU A 442 3.99 -50.67 -116.31
C GLU A 442 3.83 -49.56 -117.37
N HIS A 443 4.96 -48.91 -117.71
CA HIS A 443 5.31 -48.27 -119.00
C HIS A 443 4.41 -47.18 -119.61
N ASP A 444 4.86 -45.92 -119.52
CA ASP A 444 5.09 -45.10 -120.72
C ASP A 444 6.28 -44.12 -120.55
N LYS A 445 6.85 -43.65 -121.66
CA LYS A 445 8.25 -43.22 -121.82
C LYS A 445 8.66 -41.88 -121.18
N SER A 446 7.76 -41.20 -120.46
CA SER A 446 8.02 -39.86 -119.88
C SER A 446 8.44 -39.88 -118.40
N GLU A 447 8.28 -41.00 -117.69
CA GLU A 447 8.55 -41.03 -116.24
C GLU A 447 10.04 -40.92 -115.85
N ALA A 448 10.98 -41.24 -116.75
CA ALA A 448 12.41 -41.34 -116.41
C ALA A 448 13.02 -39.99 -115.99
N GLU A 449 12.80 -38.92 -116.77
CA GLU A 449 13.31 -37.57 -116.43
C GLU A 449 12.68 -37.02 -115.15
N ARG A 450 11.38 -37.28 -114.92
CA ARG A 450 10.70 -36.88 -113.68
C ARG A 450 11.29 -37.59 -112.46
N LYS A 451 11.71 -38.86 -112.60
CA LYS A 451 12.38 -39.61 -111.52
C LYS A 451 13.79 -39.08 -111.25
N GLN A 452 14.54 -38.66 -112.27
CA GLN A 452 15.87 -38.07 -112.09
C GLN A 452 15.80 -36.76 -111.29
N ASN A 453 14.93 -35.82 -111.67
CA ASN A 453 14.75 -34.55 -110.93
C ASN A 453 14.26 -34.81 -109.49
N LYS A 454 13.43 -35.84 -109.27
CA LYS A 454 12.97 -36.22 -107.93
C LYS A 454 14.09 -36.80 -107.06
N ILE A 455 15.07 -37.51 -107.62
CA ILE A 455 16.24 -38.01 -106.88
C ILE A 455 17.07 -36.84 -106.35
N GLU A 456 17.31 -35.81 -107.15
CA GLU A 456 18.08 -34.62 -106.73
C GLU A 456 17.35 -33.78 -105.66
N GLU A 457 16.02 -33.65 -105.76
CA GLU A 457 15.17 -33.06 -104.72
C GLU A 457 15.18 -33.87 -103.41
N LEU A 458 15.23 -35.20 -103.51
CA LEU A 458 15.31 -36.11 -102.36
C LEU A 458 16.70 -36.13 -101.71
N GLN A 459 17.78 -35.97 -102.47
CA GLN A 459 19.14 -35.84 -101.92
C GLN A 459 19.30 -34.54 -101.14
N ASN A 460 18.78 -33.41 -101.65
CA ASN A 460 18.74 -32.15 -100.89
C ASN A 460 17.93 -32.28 -99.59
N ASN A 461 16.74 -32.91 -99.65
CA ASN A 461 15.97 -33.24 -98.45
C ASN A 461 16.76 -34.12 -97.46
N LEU A 462 17.47 -35.15 -97.93
CA LEU A 462 18.25 -36.05 -97.08
C LEU A 462 19.37 -35.30 -96.35
N ASP A 463 20.08 -34.40 -97.03
CA ASP A 463 21.11 -33.56 -96.43
C ASP A 463 20.55 -32.57 -95.39
N GLU A 464 19.36 -32.02 -95.62
CA GLU A 464 18.64 -31.25 -94.61
C GLU A 464 18.26 -32.11 -93.39
N LYS A 465 17.70 -33.31 -93.60
CA LYS A 465 17.37 -34.22 -92.48
C LYS A 465 18.63 -34.69 -91.74
N MET A 466 19.77 -34.85 -92.41
CA MET A 466 21.05 -35.14 -91.74
C MET A 466 21.58 -33.95 -90.93
N LYS A 467 21.41 -32.71 -91.41
CA LYS A 467 21.73 -31.50 -90.62
C LYS A 467 20.85 -31.40 -89.37
N VAL A 468 19.54 -31.64 -89.51
CA VAL A 468 18.59 -31.68 -88.38
C VAL A 468 18.93 -32.82 -87.40
N SER A 469 19.25 -34.01 -87.89
CA SER A 469 19.65 -35.15 -87.04
C SER A 469 20.91 -34.83 -86.20
N LYS A 470 21.92 -34.20 -86.81
CA LYS A 470 23.13 -33.75 -86.10
C LYS A 470 22.86 -32.62 -85.09
N LEU A 471 21.84 -31.79 -85.32
CA LEU A 471 21.39 -30.79 -84.35
C LEU A 471 20.70 -31.46 -83.15
N LEU A 472 19.77 -32.39 -83.41
CA LEU A 472 19.07 -33.16 -82.38
C LEU A 472 20.05 -33.98 -81.52
N GLN A 473 21.05 -34.64 -82.12
CA GLN A 473 22.09 -35.35 -81.37
C GLN A 473 22.87 -34.43 -80.42
N LYS A 474 23.17 -33.19 -80.81
CA LYS A 474 23.81 -32.20 -79.92
C LYS A 474 22.87 -31.76 -78.79
N GLN A 475 21.58 -31.58 -79.08
CA GLN A 475 20.58 -31.24 -78.06
C GLN A 475 20.39 -32.38 -77.05
N ILE A 476 20.32 -33.63 -77.50
CA ILE A 476 20.28 -34.82 -76.63
C ILE A 476 21.52 -34.88 -75.73
N ALA A 477 22.73 -34.73 -76.29
CA ALA A 477 23.96 -34.75 -75.50
C ALA A 477 24.03 -33.63 -74.44
N SER A 478 23.45 -32.45 -74.73
CA SER A 478 23.30 -31.37 -73.73
C SER A 478 22.33 -31.77 -72.63
N LEU A 479 21.15 -32.29 -72.99
CA LEU A 479 20.14 -32.74 -72.04
C LEU A 479 20.65 -33.88 -71.15
N GLU A 480 21.48 -34.80 -71.67
CA GLU A 480 22.14 -35.86 -70.90
C GLU A 480 23.18 -35.32 -69.90
N ASP A 481 23.86 -34.23 -70.22
CA ASP A 481 24.78 -33.54 -69.29
C ASP A 481 24.00 -32.77 -68.21
N ASP A 482 22.92 -32.08 -68.60
CA ASP A 482 22.05 -31.35 -67.67
C ASP A 482 21.27 -32.30 -66.74
N MET A 483 20.82 -33.46 -67.24
CA MET A 483 20.25 -34.54 -66.40
C MET A 483 21.27 -35.10 -65.39
N ARG A 484 22.56 -35.18 -65.75
CA ARG A 484 23.61 -35.59 -64.81
C ARG A 484 23.89 -34.51 -63.76
N LYS A 485 23.92 -33.23 -64.14
CA LYS A 485 24.01 -32.10 -63.19
C LYS A 485 22.83 -32.13 -62.20
N MET A 486 21.60 -32.27 -62.71
CA MET A 486 20.40 -32.36 -61.87
C MET A 486 20.41 -33.60 -60.96
N SER A 487 20.87 -34.75 -61.45
CA SER A 487 21.02 -35.96 -60.62
C SER A 487 22.03 -35.76 -59.48
N ASN A 488 23.16 -35.10 -59.76
CA ASN A 488 24.16 -34.77 -58.73
C ASN A 488 23.60 -33.76 -57.71
N ASN A 489 22.89 -32.74 -58.16
CA ASN A 489 22.24 -31.75 -57.28
C ASN A 489 21.16 -32.38 -56.39
N LEU A 490 20.37 -33.33 -56.94
CA LEU A 490 19.42 -34.13 -56.16
C LEU A 490 20.12 -35.03 -55.14
N ALA A 491 21.27 -35.61 -55.48
CA ALA A 491 22.07 -36.39 -54.54
C ALA A 491 22.63 -35.54 -53.40
N SER A 492 23.16 -34.33 -53.67
CA SER A 492 23.61 -33.41 -52.62
C SER A 492 22.46 -32.91 -51.75
N GLY A 493 21.31 -32.56 -52.36
CA GLY A 493 20.11 -32.14 -51.62
C GLY A 493 19.53 -33.25 -50.74
N ASN A 494 19.59 -34.51 -51.17
CA ASN A 494 19.22 -35.66 -50.34
C ASN A 494 20.16 -35.85 -49.15
N ASN A 495 21.47 -35.66 -49.31
CA ASN A 495 22.44 -35.73 -48.22
C ASN A 495 22.22 -34.60 -47.19
N GLU A 496 21.93 -33.37 -47.65
CA GLU A 496 21.58 -32.25 -46.78
C GLU A 496 20.26 -32.51 -46.05
N LEU A 497 19.23 -33.02 -46.74
CA LEU A 497 17.97 -33.43 -46.13
C LEU A 497 18.16 -34.51 -45.06
N GLU A 498 19.07 -35.46 -45.26
CA GLU A 498 19.40 -36.50 -44.27
C GLU A 498 20.09 -35.91 -43.03
N TYR A 499 21.04 -34.99 -43.23
CA TYR A 499 21.65 -34.22 -42.14
C TYR A 499 20.61 -33.40 -41.36
N LEU A 500 19.68 -32.73 -42.05
CA LEU A 500 18.61 -31.95 -41.43
C LEU A 500 17.58 -32.83 -40.69
N LYS A 501 17.25 -34.03 -41.19
CA LYS A 501 16.44 -35.02 -40.45
C LYS A 501 17.11 -35.41 -39.13
N ASN A 502 18.41 -35.72 -39.16
CA ASN A 502 19.15 -36.12 -37.97
C ASN A 502 19.26 -34.97 -36.96
N LYS A 503 19.63 -33.77 -37.41
CA LYS A 503 19.68 -32.56 -36.57
C LYS A 503 18.31 -32.22 -35.95
N ARG A 504 17.21 -32.42 -36.69
CA ARG A 504 15.85 -32.31 -36.15
C ARG A 504 15.57 -33.37 -35.08
N GLN A 505 16.02 -34.61 -35.27
CA GLN A 505 15.86 -35.68 -34.30
C GLN A 505 16.61 -35.37 -32.98
N ASP A 506 17.83 -34.86 -33.07
CA ASP A 506 18.62 -34.42 -31.91
C ASP A 506 17.93 -33.27 -31.16
N LEU A 507 17.40 -32.28 -31.88
CA LEU A 507 16.64 -31.17 -31.31
C LEU A 507 15.34 -31.64 -30.63
N VAL A 508 14.63 -32.64 -31.20
CA VAL A 508 13.46 -33.26 -30.56
C VAL A 508 13.85 -34.01 -29.29
N LEU A 509 14.97 -34.74 -29.29
CA LEU A 509 15.47 -35.40 -28.07
C LEU A 509 15.83 -34.39 -26.98
N LEU A 510 16.46 -33.26 -27.34
CA LEU A 510 16.77 -32.17 -26.42
C LEU A 510 15.49 -31.50 -25.88
N MET A 511 14.50 -31.25 -26.74
CA MET A 511 13.20 -30.70 -26.36
C MET A 511 12.47 -31.62 -25.37
N ASN A 512 12.41 -32.92 -25.65
CA ASN A 512 11.78 -33.92 -24.78
C ASN A 512 12.49 -34.03 -23.42
N ALA A 513 13.82 -33.87 -23.39
CA ALA A 513 14.58 -33.81 -22.14
C ALA A 513 14.25 -32.54 -21.33
N GLY A 514 14.13 -31.40 -22.01
CA GLY A 514 13.69 -30.13 -21.42
C GLY A 514 12.26 -30.20 -20.88
N GLU A 515 11.31 -30.78 -21.62
CA GLU A 515 9.93 -31.00 -21.18
C GLU A 515 9.89 -31.88 -19.92
N LYS A 516 10.70 -32.95 -19.87
CA LYS A 516 10.81 -33.82 -18.69
C LYS A 516 11.39 -33.07 -17.47
N GLN A 517 12.35 -32.18 -17.66
CA GLN A 517 12.88 -31.32 -16.59
C GLN A 517 11.84 -30.29 -16.12
N LEU A 518 11.16 -29.63 -17.06
CA LEU A 518 10.06 -28.69 -16.77
C LEU A 518 8.95 -29.36 -15.98
N LYS A 519 8.54 -30.57 -16.36
CA LYS A 519 7.53 -31.35 -15.63
C LYS A 519 8.00 -31.77 -14.24
N SER A 520 9.29 -32.09 -14.08
CA SER A 520 9.86 -32.35 -12.75
C SER A 520 9.89 -31.10 -11.86
N ALA A 521 10.10 -29.92 -12.45
CA ALA A 521 10.02 -28.64 -11.74
C ALA A 521 8.57 -28.24 -11.41
N GLN A 522 7.61 -28.50 -12.30
CA GLN A 522 6.17 -28.30 -12.05
C GLN A 522 5.69 -29.14 -10.88
N ASN A 523 5.99 -30.45 -10.87
CA ASN A 523 5.66 -31.34 -9.75
C ASN A 523 6.26 -30.84 -8.42
N CYS A 524 7.53 -30.39 -8.43
CA CYS A 524 8.19 -29.86 -7.24
C CYS A 524 7.55 -28.54 -6.76
N TYR A 525 7.12 -27.68 -7.69
CA TYR A 525 6.37 -26.46 -7.37
C TYR A 525 5.00 -26.78 -6.75
N GLU A 526 4.27 -27.76 -7.29
CA GLU A 526 3.00 -28.24 -6.71
C GLU A 526 3.20 -28.82 -5.30
N GLU A 527 4.25 -29.62 -5.08
CA GLU A 527 4.64 -30.10 -3.74
C GLU A 527 4.91 -28.94 -2.77
N LYS A 528 5.61 -27.88 -3.22
CA LYS A 528 5.85 -26.68 -2.40
C LYS A 528 4.60 -25.83 -2.16
N GLN A 529 3.68 -25.76 -3.11
CA GLN A 529 2.38 -25.11 -2.92
C GLN A 529 1.52 -25.85 -1.88
N VAL A 530 1.62 -27.18 -1.83
CA VAL A 530 0.96 -28.02 -0.80
C VAL A 530 1.65 -27.87 0.56
N GLU A 531 2.99 -27.85 0.62
CA GLU A 531 3.74 -27.52 1.85
C GLU A 531 3.34 -26.13 2.40
N GLU A 532 3.30 -25.12 1.54
CA GLU A 532 2.90 -23.76 1.93
C GLU A 532 1.45 -23.73 2.43
N SER A 533 0.54 -24.44 1.77
CA SER A 533 -0.86 -24.56 2.20
C SER A 533 -0.99 -25.24 3.58
N MET A 534 -0.20 -26.27 3.85
CA MET A 534 -0.11 -26.90 5.18
C MET A 534 0.50 -25.96 6.23
N LEU A 535 1.49 -25.14 5.87
CA LEU A 535 2.06 -24.12 6.76
C LEU A 535 1.06 -23.00 7.06
N ARG A 536 0.32 -22.51 6.05
CA ARG A 536 -0.80 -21.55 6.23
C ARG A 536 -1.88 -22.11 7.16
N LEU A 537 -2.22 -23.40 7.03
CA LEU A 537 -3.15 -24.07 7.94
C LEU A 537 -2.62 -24.14 9.39
N LYS A 538 -1.35 -24.53 9.58
CA LYS A 538 -0.69 -24.54 10.90
C LYS A 538 -0.64 -23.14 11.53
N VAL A 539 -0.31 -22.11 10.75
CA VAL A 539 -0.32 -20.71 11.20
C VAL A 539 -1.73 -20.25 11.56
N SER A 540 -2.77 -20.67 10.83
CA SER A 540 -4.17 -20.40 11.17
C SER A 540 -4.58 -21.07 12.50
N GLN A 541 -4.17 -22.32 12.72
CA GLN A 541 -4.39 -23.03 13.98
C GLN A 541 -3.64 -22.37 15.16
N MET A 542 -2.38 -21.99 14.95
CA MET A 542 -1.60 -21.24 15.96
C MET A 542 -2.21 -19.87 16.26
N LYS A 543 -2.69 -19.12 15.26
CA LYS A 543 -3.41 -17.85 15.46
C LYS A 543 -4.68 -18.04 16.31
N LYS A 544 -5.46 -19.10 16.07
CA LYS A 544 -6.62 -19.43 16.93
C LYS A 544 -6.19 -19.78 18.36
N MET A 545 -5.13 -20.57 18.53
CA MET A 545 -4.60 -20.89 19.87
C MET A 545 -4.10 -19.63 20.61
N ILE A 546 -3.42 -18.72 19.90
CA ILE A 546 -2.97 -17.42 20.44
C ILE A 546 -4.17 -16.53 20.80
N SER A 547 -5.23 -16.49 19.98
CA SER A 547 -6.47 -15.78 20.32
C SER A 547 -7.04 -16.32 21.63
N ASN A 548 -7.31 -17.64 21.70
CA ASN A 548 -7.85 -18.26 22.90
C ASN A 548 -6.97 -18.02 24.14
N ILE A 549 -5.64 -18.00 24.00
CA ILE A 549 -4.73 -17.65 25.11
C ILE A 549 -4.86 -16.17 25.49
N GLY A 550 -4.95 -15.27 24.51
CA GLY A 550 -5.20 -13.85 24.74
C GLY A 550 -6.54 -13.58 25.44
N ASP A 551 -7.60 -14.27 25.02
CA ASP A 551 -8.94 -14.19 25.61
C ASP A 551 -8.91 -14.66 27.08
N ASN A 552 -8.26 -15.80 27.36
CA ASN A 552 -8.05 -16.29 28.73
C ASN A 552 -7.19 -15.34 29.58
N VAL A 553 -6.14 -14.72 29.02
CA VAL A 553 -5.30 -13.73 29.72
C VAL A 553 -6.08 -12.44 30.01
N TYR A 554 -6.94 -12.01 29.09
CA TYR A 554 -7.84 -10.88 29.29
C TYR A 554 -8.86 -11.14 30.40
N ASP A 555 -9.51 -12.32 30.40
CA ASP A 555 -10.40 -12.72 31.50
C ASP A 555 -9.65 -12.78 32.84
N LEU A 556 -8.44 -13.37 32.89
CA LEU A 556 -7.64 -13.44 34.11
C LEU A 556 -7.20 -12.08 34.65
N GLU A 557 -6.78 -11.15 33.77
CA GLU A 557 -6.43 -9.79 34.17
C GLU A 557 -7.68 -9.00 34.60
N ARG A 558 -8.85 -9.23 33.98
CA ARG A 558 -10.12 -8.66 34.46
C ARG A 558 -10.49 -9.18 35.85
N TYR A 559 -10.45 -10.50 36.08
CA TYR A 559 -10.69 -11.09 37.41
C TYR A 559 -9.69 -10.58 38.46
N LYS A 560 -8.42 -10.37 38.08
CA LYS A 560 -7.42 -9.75 38.96
C LYS A 560 -7.81 -8.31 39.33
N LEU A 561 -8.22 -7.48 38.37
CA LEU A 561 -8.67 -6.11 38.64
C LEU A 561 -9.97 -6.07 39.47
N GLU A 562 -10.92 -6.98 39.22
CA GLU A 562 -12.13 -7.16 40.04
C GLU A 562 -11.77 -7.53 41.49
N LEU A 563 -10.83 -8.45 41.69
CA LEU A 563 -10.33 -8.85 43.02
C LEU A 563 -9.53 -7.73 43.72
N GLU A 564 -8.68 -7.00 43.00
CA GLU A 564 -7.93 -5.86 43.54
C GLU A 564 -8.88 -4.73 43.96
N ALA A 565 -9.93 -4.45 43.19
CA ALA A 565 -10.97 -3.49 43.55
C ALA A 565 -11.73 -3.94 44.82
N ALA A 566 -12.24 -5.17 44.85
CA ALA A 566 -12.93 -5.72 46.03
C ALA A 566 -12.03 -5.76 47.29
N MET A 567 -10.73 -6.01 47.13
CA MET A 567 -9.76 -5.90 48.22
C MET A 567 -9.53 -4.46 48.69
N GLN A 568 -9.53 -3.47 47.79
CA GLN A 568 -9.42 -2.06 48.15
C GLN A 568 -10.68 -1.56 48.86
N GLU A 569 -11.87 -1.90 48.36
CA GLU A 569 -13.15 -1.62 49.03
C GLU A 569 -13.18 -2.23 50.43
N ARG A 570 -12.88 -3.53 50.57
CA ARG A 570 -12.88 -4.20 51.88
C ARG A 570 -11.84 -3.62 52.84
N LYS A 571 -10.70 -3.15 52.33
CA LYS A 571 -9.67 -2.45 53.11
C LYS A 571 -10.17 -1.07 53.58
N ALA A 572 -10.94 -0.36 52.76
CA ALA A 572 -11.58 0.91 53.13
C ALA A 572 -12.69 0.70 54.18
N GLU A 573 -13.55 -0.32 54.02
CA GLU A 573 -14.55 -0.70 55.03
C GLU A 573 -13.90 -0.99 56.39
N ILE A 574 -12.82 -1.79 56.40
CA ILE A 574 -12.08 -2.13 57.63
C ILE A 574 -11.42 -0.88 58.24
N ALA A 575 -10.96 0.08 57.43
CA ALA A 575 -10.44 1.36 57.92
C ALA A 575 -11.54 2.20 58.60
N VAL A 576 -12.72 2.33 57.97
CA VAL A 576 -13.88 3.05 58.52
C VAL A 576 -14.40 2.38 59.80
N GLN A 577 -14.48 1.05 59.85
CA GLN A 577 -14.84 0.31 61.06
C GLN A 577 -13.81 0.52 62.19
N LYS A 578 -12.52 0.50 61.86
CA LYS A 578 -11.44 0.78 62.82
C LYS A 578 -11.51 2.21 63.36
N GLU A 579 -11.79 3.19 62.52
CA GLU A 579 -11.95 4.58 62.93
C GLU A 579 -13.20 4.77 63.81
N SER A 580 -14.32 4.16 63.44
CA SER A 580 -15.53 4.12 64.28
C SER A 580 -15.26 3.55 65.67
N LEU A 581 -14.51 2.44 65.77
CA LEU A 581 -14.09 1.86 67.05
C LEU A 581 -13.12 2.77 67.84
N ILE A 582 -12.25 3.52 67.15
CA ILE A 582 -11.37 4.53 67.79
C ILE A 582 -12.20 5.71 68.32
N ILE A 583 -13.24 6.14 67.62
CA ILE A 583 -14.18 7.18 68.06
C ILE A 583 -14.98 6.69 69.26
N GLN A 584 -15.56 5.48 69.21
CA GLN A 584 -16.28 4.88 70.35
C GLN A 584 -15.37 4.75 71.57
N LYS A 585 -14.12 4.31 71.40
CA LYS A 585 -13.14 4.28 72.48
C LYS A 585 -12.90 5.68 73.05
N ARG A 586 -12.72 6.71 72.21
CA ARG A 586 -12.50 8.10 72.66
C ARG A 586 -13.71 8.64 73.43
N VAL A 587 -14.93 8.29 73.04
CA VAL A 587 -16.16 8.64 73.78
C VAL A 587 -16.15 7.96 75.15
N ALA A 588 -15.89 6.65 75.23
CA ALA A 588 -15.81 5.94 76.50
C ALA A 588 -14.66 6.42 77.41
N ASP A 589 -13.50 6.78 76.84
CA ASP A 589 -12.38 7.40 77.58
C ASP A 589 -12.78 8.78 78.13
N ASN A 590 -13.54 9.58 77.36
CA ASN A 590 -14.10 10.86 77.80
C ASN A 590 -15.16 10.69 78.89
N GLU A 591 -16.14 9.79 78.74
CA GLU A 591 -17.14 9.46 79.77
C GLU A 591 -16.46 8.98 81.06
N CYS A 592 -15.41 8.14 80.95
CA CYS A 592 -14.60 7.75 82.09
C CYS A 592 -13.83 8.93 82.72
N SER A 593 -13.45 9.95 81.94
CA SER A 593 -12.84 11.19 82.43
C SER A 593 -13.87 12.06 83.15
N GLU A 594 -15.06 12.25 82.58
CA GLU A 594 -16.17 12.98 83.19
C GLU A 594 -16.64 12.34 84.49
N LEU A 595 -16.77 11.00 84.54
CA LEU A 595 -17.09 10.27 85.76
C LEU A 595 -15.97 10.39 86.82
N LYS A 596 -14.69 10.35 86.43
CA LYS A 596 -13.56 10.65 87.34
C LYS A 596 -13.63 12.08 87.88
N ASN A 597 -13.95 13.05 87.02
CA ASN A 597 -14.08 14.45 87.39
C ASN A 597 -15.28 14.68 88.32
N ALA A 598 -16.44 14.09 88.05
CA ALA A 598 -17.62 14.14 88.91
C ALA A 598 -17.37 13.44 90.27
N ILE A 599 -16.60 12.34 90.29
CA ILE A 599 -16.15 11.70 91.55
C ILE A 599 -15.16 12.60 92.31
N ALA A 600 -14.22 13.25 91.61
CA ALA A 600 -13.27 14.18 92.21
C ALA A 600 -13.95 15.44 92.74
N GLU A 601 -14.92 16.00 92.01
CA GLU A 601 -15.76 17.12 92.43
C GLU A 601 -16.63 16.73 93.62
N ARG A 602 -17.31 15.59 93.61
CA ARG A 602 -18.07 15.10 94.77
C ARG A 602 -17.17 14.87 95.99
N LYS A 603 -15.97 14.32 95.82
CA LYS A 603 -14.97 14.20 96.91
C LYS A 603 -14.50 15.58 97.40
N MET A 604 -14.26 16.53 96.50
CA MET A 604 -13.91 17.90 96.85
C MET A 604 -15.08 18.61 97.55
N ARG A 605 -16.32 18.37 97.15
CA ARG A 605 -17.53 18.93 97.75
C ARG A 605 -17.80 18.35 99.14
N ILE A 606 -17.55 17.06 99.34
CA ILE A 606 -17.55 16.42 100.66
C ILE A 606 -16.46 17.06 101.54
N LYS A 607 -15.21 17.17 101.05
CA LYS A 607 -14.14 17.87 101.76
C LYS A 607 -14.47 19.34 102.05
N GLN A 608 -15.11 20.07 101.13
CA GLN A 608 -15.56 21.44 101.32
C GLN A 608 -16.67 21.52 102.36
N LEU A 609 -17.63 20.59 102.39
CA LEU A 609 -18.70 20.58 103.40
C LEU A 609 -18.15 20.21 104.78
N GLN A 610 -17.23 19.25 104.86
CA GLN A 610 -16.47 18.94 106.08
C GLN A 610 -15.65 20.13 106.55
N ALA A 611 -14.85 20.75 105.67
CA ALA A 611 -14.04 21.92 106.00
C ALA A 611 -14.90 23.15 106.32
N ARG A 612 -16.06 23.33 105.68
CA ARG A 612 -16.99 24.44 105.99
C ARG A 612 -17.75 24.19 107.29
N TYR A 613 -18.06 22.94 107.62
CA TYR A 613 -18.56 22.56 108.95
C TYR A 613 -17.50 22.83 110.01
N HIS A 614 -16.29 22.26 109.89
CA HIS A 614 -15.21 22.47 110.84
C HIS A 614 -14.78 23.94 110.95
N ASN A 615 -14.68 24.69 109.84
CA ASN A 615 -14.37 26.12 109.87
C ASN A 615 -15.53 26.97 110.38
N PHE A 616 -16.79 26.56 110.22
CA PHE A 616 -17.90 27.20 110.94
C PHE A 616 -17.69 26.96 112.44
N THR A 617 -17.62 25.71 112.89
CA THR A 617 -17.36 25.34 114.30
C THR A 617 -16.11 26.03 114.90
N ALA A 618 -15.05 26.24 114.12
CA ALA A 618 -13.79 26.85 114.59
C ALA A 618 -13.75 28.38 114.49
N LEU A 619 -14.30 29.00 113.44
CA LEU A 619 -14.37 30.47 113.30
C LEU A 619 -15.45 31.09 114.19
N LEU A 620 -16.45 30.28 114.59
CA LEU A 620 -17.34 30.59 115.70
C LEU A 620 -16.55 30.67 117.04
N GLY A 621 -15.47 29.91 117.21
CA GLY A 621 -14.52 30.04 118.32
C GLY A 621 -15.04 29.49 119.67
N THR A 622 -14.22 28.73 120.40
CA THR A 622 -14.65 28.04 121.63
C THR A 622 -14.73 28.97 122.85
N ASN A 623 -15.89 28.96 123.52
CA ASN A 623 -16.05 29.39 124.92
C ASN A 623 -15.15 28.57 125.87
N PRO A 624 -14.97 29.01 127.13
CA PRO A 624 -14.17 28.28 128.14
C PRO A 624 -14.57 26.81 128.33
N ASP A 625 -15.86 26.47 128.20
CA ASP A 625 -16.37 25.08 128.28
C ASP A 625 -16.23 24.29 126.95
N GLY A 626 -15.44 24.78 125.99
CA GLY A 626 -15.12 24.08 124.74
C GLY A 626 -16.19 24.14 123.62
N THR A 627 -17.20 25.00 123.72
CA THR A 627 -18.35 25.08 122.78
C THR A 627 -18.43 26.44 122.03
N PRO A 628 -18.86 26.51 120.75
CA PRO A 628 -18.58 27.66 119.86
C PRO A 628 -19.60 28.85 119.82
N VAL A 629 -19.17 30.06 119.40
CA VAL A 629 -19.89 31.39 119.51
C VAL A 629 -20.27 32.07 118.15
N ASN A 630 -21.34 32.88 118.04
CA ASN A 630 -21.95 33.26 116.73
C ASN A 630 -21.80 34.72 116.20
N THR A 631 -22.23 34.94 114.95
CA THR A 631 -21.71 35.88 113.93
C THR A 631 -22.38 37.27 113.89
N THR A 632 -22.57 37.94 115.02
CA THR A 632 -23.07 39.34 115.04
C THR A 632 -21.94 40.39 114.98
N HIS A 633 -20.72 40.02 115.40
CA HIS A 633 -19.66 40.96 115.78
C HIS A 633 -18.89 41.63 114.61
N LEU A 634 -19.06 41.16 113.36
CA LEU A 634 -18.19 41.52 112.22
C LEU A 634 -18.70 42.65 111.31
N LYS A 635 -19.99 43.05 111.38
CA LYS A 635 -20.59 43.97 110.39
C LYS A 635 -20.20 45.44 110.53
N LEU A 636 -19.49 45.83 111.60
CA LEU A 636 -19.21 47.24 111.90
C LEU A 636 -18.07 47.85 111.05
N GLN A 637 -17.20 47.02 110.46
CA GLN A 637 -15.89 47.45 109.96
C GLN A 637 -15.87 47.91 108.49
N SER A 638 -16.79 47.44 107.64
CA SER A 638 -16.68 47.60 106.18
C SER A 638 -17.26 48.91 105.60
N ALA A 639 -17.70 49.84 106.45
CA ALA A 639 -18.36 51.07 106.00
C ALA A 639 -17.40 52.18 105.52
N GLN A 640 -16.10 52.10 105.83
CA GLN A 640 -15.18 53.23 105.65
C GLN A 640 -14.49 53.34 104.28
N GLU A 641 -14.28 52.24 103.54
CA GLU A 641 -13.29 52.24 102.44
C GLU A 641 -13.78 52.81 101.10
N ARG A 642 -15.10 52.85 100.85
CA ARG A 642 -15.66 53.12 99.51
C ARG A 642 -15.44 54.54 98.97
N TYR A 643 -14.92 55.46 99.78
CA TYR A 643 -14.78 56.88 99.44
C TYR A 643 -13.55 57.20 98.57
N LEU A 644 -12.52 56.34 98.57
CA LEU A 644 -11.18 56.69 98.07
C LEU A 644 -10.93 56.47 96.56
N LEU A 645 -11.81 55.78 95.84
CA LEU A 645 -11.54 55.33 94.47
C LEU A 645 -11.95 56.30 93.35
N GLN A 646 -12.69 57.36 93.67
CA GLN A 646 -13.21 58.30 92.67
C GLN A 646 -12.13 59.29 92.15
N GLU A 647 -11.03 59.46 92.89
CA GLU A 647 -9.95 60.44 92.62
C GLU A 647 -8.97 60.06 91.50
N HIS A 648 -9.12 58.88 90.89
CA HIS A 648 -8.14 58.34 89.94
C HIS A 648 -8.47 58.57 88.45
N GLY A 649 -9.72 58.96 88.12
CA GLY A 649 -10.18 59.11 86.73
C GLY A 649 -9.58 60.32 86.01
N ASP A 650 -9.55 61.47 86.68
CA ASP A 650 -9.28 62.78 86.06
C ASP A 650 -7.85 62.95 85.48
N LYS A 651 -6.94 62.00 85.75
CA LYS A 651 -5.52 62.06 85.39
C LYS A 651 -5.18 61.54 83.98
N LEU A 652 -6.14 60.96 83.25
CA LEU A 652 -5.89 60.38 81.92
C LEU A 652 -6.16 61.37 80.76
N ASP A 653 -7.16 62.25 80.87
CA ASP A 653 -7.54 63.23 79.82
C ASP A 653 -6.54 64.39 79.65
N GLU A 654 -5.48 64.44 80.45
CA GLU A 654 -4.39 65.41 80.32
C GLU A 654 -3.28 64.93 79.36
N ALA A 655 -3.18 63.62 79.11
CA ALA A 655 -2.15 63.07 78.23
C ALA A 655 -2.37 63.38 76.73
N ILE A 656 -3.63 63.34 76.27
CA ILE A 656 -3.99 63.45 74.84
C ILE A 656 -3.67 64.84 74.27
N ARG A 657 -3.80 65.90 75.07
CA ARG A 657 -3.53 67.29 74.67
C ARG A 657 -2.05 67.61 74.41
N LYS A 658 -1.11 66.69 74.67
CA LYS A 658 0.32 66.89 74.35
C LYS A 658 0.65 66.59 72.89
N THR A 659 0.08 65.54 72.31
CA THR A 659 0.50 65.03 70.98
C THR A 659 0.10 65.93 69.81
N GLU A 660 -0.88 66.82 69.99
CA GLU A 660 -1.27 67.79 68.96
C GLU A 660 -0.27 68.95 68.81
N HIS A 661 0.56 69.21 69.84
CA HIS A 661 1.49 70.34 69.86
C HIS A 661 2.74 70.10 69.00
N ASP A 662 3.19 68.86 68.86
CA ASP A 662 4.43 68.51 68.16
C ASP A 662 4.34 68.71 66.63
N ILE A 663 3.14 68.61 66.05
CA ILE A 663 2.92 68.82 64.61
C ILE A 663 3.18 70.30 64.22
N GLN A 664 2.87 71.25 65.09
CA GLN A 664 3.21 72.67 64.91
C GLN A 664 4.72 72.98 65.00
N ALA A 665 5.54 72.07 65.51
CA ALA A 665 6.97 72.32 65.70
C ALA A 665 7.77 72.23 64.38
N MET A 666 7.40 71.32 63.46
CA MET A 666 8.19 71.08 62.25
C MET A 666 8.08 72.18 61.19
N GLU A 667 6.91 72.81 61.03
CA GLU A 667 6.72 73.88 60.02
C GLU A 667 7.55 75.15 60.31
N ASN A 668 7.87 75.40 61.58
CA ASN A 668 8.61 76.59 61.99
C ASN A 668 10.12 76.51 61.65
N THR A 669 10.69 75.31 61.54
CA THR A 669 12.11 75.11 61.20
C THR A 669 12.45 75.62 59.79
N LEU A 670 11.49 75.56 58.85
CA LEU A 670 11.72 75.93 57.45
C LEU A 670 11.76 77.46 57.21
N LYS A 671 11.36 78.27 58.21
CA LYS A 671 11.44 79.75 58.16
C LYS A 671 12.77 80.33 58.66
N VAL A 672 13.62 79.54 59.32
CA VAL A 672 14.79 80.05 60.05
C VAL A 672 16.07 80.13 59.19
N ILE A 673 16.22 79.26 58.19
CA ILE A 673 17.43 79.23 57.34
C ILE A 673 17.60 80.51 56.49
N ASN A 674 16.50 81.16 56.09
CA ASN A 674 16.52 82.41 55.33
C ASN A 674 17.03 83.64 56.12
N VAL A 675 17.28 83.53 57.43
CA VAL A 675 17.60 84.67 58.32
C VAL A 675 19.11 84.82 58.59
N CYS A 676 19.95 83.84 58.22
CA CYS A 676 21.37 83.83 58.60
C CYS A 676 22.33 84.51 57.61
N ASN A 677 22.00 84.64 56.33
CA ASN A 677 22.93 85.17 55.31
C ASN A 677 22.85 86.69 55.09
N ASP A 678 21.77 87.38 55.52
CA ASP A 678 21.72 88.86 55.51
C ASP A 678 22.69 89.50 56.51
N LYS A 679 23.34 88.69 57.37
CA LYS A 679 24.13 89.15 58.52
C LYS A 679 25.63 89.37 58.25
N TYR A 680 26.02 89.53 56.98
CA TYR A 680 27.41 89.76 56.56
C TYR A 680 27.67 91.07 55.81
N LYS A 681 26.69 91.98 55.71
CA LYS A 681 26.75 93.15 54.80
C LYS A 681 26.90 94.55 55.44
N VAL A 682 27.12 94.68 56.75
CA VAL A 682 27.38 95.99 57.40
C VAL A 682 28.42 95.93 58.52
N THR A 683 29.68 96.28 58.20
CA THR A 683 30.66 96.81 59.16
C THR A 683 31.75 97.63 58.46
N LEU A 684 31.41 98.87 58.03
CA LEU A 684 32.27 100.08 57.94
C LEU A 684 31.45 101.24 57.33
N THR A 685 31.76 102.49 57.69
CA THR A 685 30.84 103.66 57.59
C THR A 685 31.54 105.02 57.38
N ALA A 686 30.74 106.10 57.24
CA ALA A 686 31.08 107.53 57.03
C ALA A 686 31.38 107.93 55.57
N ASN A 687 31.01 109.12 55.03
CA ASN A 687 30.32 110.33 55.52
C ASN A 687 29.89 111.20 54.28
N ASP A 688 29.11 112.30 54.26
CA ASP A 688 28.32 113.16 55.19
C ASP A 688 27.43 114.15 54.35
N LYS A 689 26.54 114.95 54.99
CA LYS A 689 25.92 116.24 54.56
C LYS A 689 24.65 116.31 53.66
N ASN A 690 23.50 116.34 54.36
CA ASN A 690 22.49 117.42 54.38
C ASN A 690 21.51 117.73 53.21
N LYS A 691 20.22 117.59 53.58
CA LYS A 691 19.01 118.41 53.28
C LYS A 691 18.09 118.03 52.08
N PRO A 692 16.77 118.31 52.18
CA PRO A 692 15.72 117.49 51.57
C PRO A 692 15.07 118.10 50.32
N GLU A 693 13.93 117.53 49.90
CA GLU A 693 13.09 117.91 48.73
C GLU A 693 13.63 117.49 47.35
N THR A 694 14.38 116.39 47.30
CA THR A 694 14.59 115.57 46.07
C THR A 694 14.22 114.09 46.26
N GLU A 695 13.64 113.71 47.40
CA GLU A 695 13.58 112.32 47.90
C GLU A 695 12.48 111.41 47.31
N GLU A 696 11.48 111.93 46.60
CA GLU A 696 10.57 111.09 45.79
C GLU A 696 11.10 110.90 44.37
N HIS A 697 11.55 111.99 43.73
CA HIS A 697 11.91 111.97 42.31
C HIS A 697 13.20 111.17 42.03
N LYS A 698 14.04 110.94 43.04
CA LYS A 698 15.23 110.08 42.94
C LYS A 698 14.91 108.58 43.12
N LYS A 699 14.02 108.22 44.07
CA LYS A 699 13.55 106.84 44.26
C LYS A 699 12.93 106.27 42.98
N LEU A 700 11.98 107.00 42.39
CA LEU A 700 11.33 106.58 41.14
C LEU A 700 12.28 106.52 39.93
N HIS A 701 13.43 107.20 39.98
CA HIS A 701 14.44 107.10 38.91
C HIS A 701 15.40 105.93 39.14
N GLU A 702 15.81 105.67 40.39
CA GLU A 702 16.67 104.53 40.73
C GLU A 702 15.92 103.20 40.58
N GLU A 703 14.65 103.10 41.01
CA GLU A 703 13.80 101.93 40.78
C GLU A 703 13.57 101.65 39.28
N LEU A 704 13.39 102.70 38.46
CA LEU A 704 13.27 102.55 37.01
C LEU A 704 14.60 102.08 36.40
N GLN A 705 15.73 102.65 36.83
CA GLN A 705 17.05 102.37 36.27
C GLN A 705 17.54 100.96 36.65
N ASP A 706 17.30 100.50 37.88
CA ASP A 706 17.56 99.10 38.27
C ASP A 706 16.60 98.12 37.59
N ALA A 707 15.34 98.49 37.34
CA ALA A 707 14.42 97.66 36.57
C ALA A 707 14.86 97.52 35.10
N GLU A 708 15.30 98.61 34.46
CA GLU A 708 15.86 98.56 33.11
C GLU A 708 17.18 97.79 33.05
N GLN A 709 18.06 97.97 34.04
CA GLN A 709 19.33 97.23 34.15
C GLN A 709 19.07 95.72 34.32
N ASN A 710 18.19 95.32 35.24
CA ASN A 710 17.78 93.92 35.42
C ASN A 710 17.11 93.35 34.16
N LEU A 711 16.24 94.09 33.48
CA LEU A 711 15.62 93.64 32.22
C LEU A 711 16.66 93.49 31.10
N LYS A 712 17.71 94.30 31.09
CA LYS A 712 18.82 94.25 30.13
C LYS A 712 19.80 93.12 30.42
N GLU A 713 20.05 92.82 31.69
CA GLU A 713 20.83 91.66 32.13
C GLU A 713 20.06 90.35 31.92
N LYS A 714 18.77 90.27 32.28
CA LYS A 714 17.92 89.11 31.95
C LYS A 714 17.74 88.91 30.44
N LYS A 715 17.71 89.99 29.64
CA LYS A 715 17.79 89.87 28.16
C LYS A 715 19.14 89.36 27.67
N LYS A 716 20.26 89.75 28.29
CA LYS A 716 21.59 89.21 27.97
C LYS A 716 21.71 87.73 28.36
N GLU A 717 21.28 87.35 29.56
CA GLU A 717 21.21 85.95 29.99
C GLU A 717 20.36 85.14 29.02
N LEU A 718 19.13 85.59 28.71
CA LEU A 718 18.22 84.89 27.82
C LEU A 718 18.74 84.83 26.38
N GLN A 719 19.45 85.85 25.88
CA GLN A 719 20.19 85.77 24.61
C GLN A 719 21.34 84.77 24.68
N SER A 720 22.11 84.73 25.77
CA SER A 720 23.21 83.77 25.93
C SER A 720 22.70 82.33 26.06
N LEU A 721 21.56 82.14 26.72
CA LEU A 721 20.91 80.84 26.92
C LEU A 721 20.20 80.36 25.65
N THR A 722 19.60 81.28 24.88
CA THR A 722 19.09 80.98 23.53
C THR A 722 20.24 80.66 22.58
N GLY A 723 21.37 81.37 22.69
CA GLY A 723 22.59 81.09 21.93
C GLY A 723 23.21 79.74 22.28
N SER A 724 23.28 79.37 23.56
CA SER A 724 23.71 78.03 23.97
C SER A 724 22.72 76.95 23.53
N MET A 725 21.40 77.22 23.60
CA MET A 725 20.38 76.26 23.16
C MET A 725 20.43 76.06 21.64
N GLN A 726 20.59 77.11 20.84
CA GLN A 726 20.84 77.00 19.40
C GLN A 726 22.16 76.28 19.12
N LYS A 727 23.21 76.52 19.91
CA LYS A 727 24.46 75.78 19.75
C LYS A 727 24.26 74.28 20.04
N THR A 728 23.66 73.91 21.16
CA THR A 728 23.36 72.50 21.50
C THR A 728 22.41 71.87 20.47
N GLN A 729 21.47 72.62 19.90
CA GLN A 729 20.59 72.13 18.84
C GLN A 729 21.35 71.89 17.52
N ASN A 730 22.30 72.76 17.17
CA ASN A 730 23.20 72.57 16.02
C ASN A 730 24.19 71.41 16.26
N ASP A 731 24.77 71.33 17.46
CA ASP A 731 25.67 70.25 17.89
C ASP A 731 24.91 68.90 17.86
N TYR A 732 23.63 68.87 18.25
CA TYR A 732 22.75 67.69 18.16
C TYR A 732 22.37 67.33 16.71
N MET A 733 22.08 68.31 15.85
CA MET A 733 21.86 68.07 14.42
C MET A 733 23.12 67.55 13.72
N GLN A 734 24.30 68.04 14.10
CA GLN A 734 25.57 67.51 13.61
C GLN A 734 25.76 66.07 14.10
N LEU A 735 25.50 65.79 15.39
CA LEU A 735 25.61 64.43 15.94
C LEU A 735 24.67 63.44 15.25
N LEU A 736 23.44 63.84 14.89
CA LEU A 736 22.52 63.03 14.08
C LEU A 736 23.10 62.74 12.69
N LYS A 737 23.64 63.75 12.01
CA LYS A 737 24.28 63.60 10.69
C LYS A 737 25.53 62.69 10.76
N ASP A 738 26.34 62.83 11.81
CA ASP A 738 27.51 61.99 12.06
C ASP A 738 27.10 60.53 12.34
N ILE A 739 25.95 60.31 13.01
CA ILE A 739 25.36 58.98 13.23
C ILE A 739 24.88 58.37 11.91
N ASP A 740 24.16 59.12 11.07
CA ASP A 740 23.67 58.65 9.77
C ASP A 740 24.84 58.30 8.83
N GLU A 741 25.86 59.16 8.72
CA GLU A 741 27.08 58.88 7.95
C GLU A 741 27.86 57.68 8.51
N THR A 742 27.88 57.49 9.84
CA THR A 742 28.48 56.31 10.47
C THR A 742 27.68 55.04 10.17
N GLN A 743 26.34 55.13 10.11
CA GLN A 743 25.47 54.01 9.78
C GLN A 743 25.60 53.63 8.29
N GLU A 744 25.61 54.58 7.37
CA GLU A 744 25.91 54.35 5.95
C GLU A 744 27.31 53.73 5.77
N CYS A 745 28.32 54.22 6.50
CA CYS A 745 29.66 53.63 6.49
C CYS A 745 29.68 52.18 7.01
N LYS A 746 28.88 51.87 8.03
CA LYS A 746 28.72 50.53 8.61
C LYS A 746 27.98 49.59 7.66
N GLU A 747 26.94 50.06 6.97
CA GLU A 747 26.18 49.28 5.99
C GLU A 747 27.04 48.97 4.75
N ASN A 748 27.76 49.94 4.21
CA ASN A 748 28.75 49.72 3.15
C ASN A 748 29.86 48.74 3.55
N LYS A 749 30.37 48.82 4.80
CA LYS A 749 31.33 47.84 5.33
C LYS A 749 30.74 46.45 5.53
N ASN A 750 29.47 46.35 5.90
CA ASN A 750 28.76 45.07 6.01
C ASN A 750 28.54 44.44 4.63
N GLN A 751 28.18 45.22 3.61
CA GLN A 751 28.07 44.72 2.24
C GLN A 751 29.42 44.21 1.74
N TYR A 752 30.50 44.99 1.91
CA TYR A 752 31.85 44.53 1.57
C TYR A 752 32.26 43.26 2.35
N LEU A 753 31.83 43.11 3.62
CA LEU A 753 32.07 41.89 4.39
C LEU A 753 31.27 40.68 3.84
N ILE A 754 30.07 40.89 3.31
CA ILE A 754 29.27 39.86 2.64
C ILE A 754 29.96 39.44 1.33
N ASP A 755 30.34 40.41 0.49
CA ASP A 755 31.04 40.18 -0.77
C ASP A 755 32.37 39.43 -0.55
N LEU A 756 33.14 39.82 0.47
CA LEU A 756 34.40 39.17 0.85
C LEU A 756 34.16 37.73 1.38
N LYS A 757 33.10 37.50 2.16
CA LYS A 757 32.71 36.15 2.59
C LYS A 757 32.29 35.26 1.42
N GLN A 758 31.58 35.82 0.44
CA GLN A 758 31.20 35.10 -0.78
C GLN A 758 32.43 34.74 -1.61
N GLN A 759 33.37 35.67 -1.80
CA GLN A 759 34.66 35.40 -2.46
C GLN A 759 35.46 34.32 -1.72
N ILE A 760 35.54 34.37 -0.38
CA ILE A 760 36.19 33.34 0.43
C ILE A 760 35.50 31.97 0.27
N HIS A 761 34.16 31.94 0.17
CA HIS A 761 33.40 30.71 -0.07
C HIS A 761 33.69 30.13 -1.46
N GLU A 762 33.64 30.95 -2.51
CA GLU A 762 34.01 30.54 -3.86
C GLU A 762 35.45 30.03 -3.96
N GLN A 763 36.41 30.66 -3.28
CA GLN A 763 37.79 30.19 -3.28
C GLN A 763 37.94 28.87 -2.54
N LYS A 764 37.20 28.66 -1.42
CA LYS A 764 37.14 27.34 -0.75
C LYS A 764 36.52 26.26 -1.65
N GLU A 765 35.51 26.59 -2.45
CA GLU A 765 35.00 25.65 -3.46
C GLU A 765 35.99 25.36 -4.59
N LYS A 766 36.72 26.38 -5.08
CA LYS A 766 37.75 26.23 -6.11
C LYS A 766 38.89 25.34 -5.61
N ILE A 767 39.32 25.53 -4.35
CA ILE A 767 40.27 24.64 -3.65
C ILE A 767 39.69 23.23 -3.49
N SER A 768 38.46 23.06 -2.99
CA SER A 768 37.86 21.73 -2.82
C SER A 768 37.68 20.98 -4.15
N ARG A 769 37.42 21.69 -5.26
CA ARG A 769 37.41 21.13 -6.62
C ARG A 769 38.82 20.73 -7.08
N ALA A 770 39.84 21.55 -6.80
CA ALA A 770 41.23 21.22 -7.06
C ALA A 770 41.69 20.00 -6.25
N ASP A 771 41.38 19.91 -4.96
CA ASP A 771 41.68 18.77 -4.08
C ASP A 771 41.02 17.47 -4.56
N LYS A 772 39.75 17.52 -4.98
CA LYS A 772 39.06 16.36 -5.57
C LYS A 772 39.70 15.93 -6.88
N SER A 773 40.13 16.89 -7.72
CA SER A 773 40.89 16.59 -8.94
C SER A 773 42.25 15.97 -8.62
N LEU A 774 43.00 16.54 -7.67
CA LEU A 774 44.31 16.07 -7.21
C LEU A 774 44.21 14.65 -6.62
N GLN A 775 43.20 14.37 -5.79
CA GLN A 775 42.96 13.02 -5.28
C GLN A 775 42.61 12.03 -6.40
N ASN A 776 41.84 12.44 -7.41
CA ASN A 776 41.52 11.57 -8.54
C ASN A 776 42.75 11.31 -9.42
N VAL A 777 43.64 12.29 -9.58
CA VAL A 777 44.95 12.11 -10.22
C VAL A 777 45.85 11.20 -9.39
N LYS A 778 46.01 11.42 -8.07
CA LYS A 778 46.82 10.56 -7.19
C LYS A 778 46.28 9.11 -7.17
N LYS A 779 44.96 8.91 -7.17
CA LYS A 779 44.33 7.58 -7.31
C LYS A 779 44.58 6.93 -8.68
N SER A 780 44.57 7.70 -9.77
CA SER A 780 44.91 7.19 -11.11
C SER A 780 46.38 6.84 -11.25
N ILE A 781 47.29 7.64 -10.68
CA ILE A 781 48.72 7.35 -10.62
C ILE A 781 48.96 6.07 -9.81
N HIS A 782 48.37 5.95 -8.61
CA HIS A 782 48.56 4.77 -7.77
C HIS A 782 48.10 3.48 -8.45
N ARG A 783 46.97 3.49 -9.18
CA ARG A 783 46.53 2.35 -10.01
C ARG A 783 47.50 2.05 -11.16
N MET A 784 48.11 3.06 -11.78
CA MET A 784 49.14 2.84 -12.80
C MET A 784 50.40 2.22 -12.19
N VAL A 785 50.77 2.57 -10.96
CA VAL A 785 51.89 1.94 -10.24
C VAL A 785 51.59 0.46 -9.92
N GLU A 786 50.39 0.15 -9.42
CA GLU A 786 49.95 -1.23 -9.16
C GLU A 786 49.95 -2.10 -10.42
N ILE A 787 49.58 -1.55 -11.57
CA ILE A 787 49.55 -2.26 -12.86
C ILE A 787 50.95 -2.43 -13.47
N THR A 788 51.84 -1.45 -13.31
CA THR A 788 53.13 -1.42 -14.05
C THR A 788 54.30 -2.00 -13.25
N GLY A 789 54.23 -2.02 -11.92
CA GLY A 789 55.26 -2.59 -11.04
C GLY A 789 56.61 -1.84 -11.00
N ASP A 790 56.70 -0.67 -11.64
CA ASP A 790 57.93 0.11 -11.74
C ASP A 790 58.21 0.90 -10.45
N LYS A 791 59.29 0.52 -9.75
CA LYS A 791 59.69 1.09 -8.45
C LYS A 791 60.15 2.54 -8.55
N THR A 792 60.46 3.05 -9.74
CA THR A 792 60.87 4.45 -9.94
C THR A 792 59.77 5.44 -9.55
N VAL A 793 58.51 5.16 -9.87
CA VAL A 793 57.38 6.06 -9.59
C VAL A 793 57.10 6.16 -8.09
N PHE A 794 57.20 5.06 -7.34
CA PHE A 794 57.06 5.08 -5.87
C PHE A 794 58.18 5.89 -5.18
N ILE A 795 59.40 5.86 -5.73
CA ILE A 795 60.51 6.71 -5.26
C ILE A 795 60.20 8.18 -5.55
N GLN A 796 59.63 8.50 -6.72
CA GLN A 796 59.22 9.87 -7.07
C GLN A 796 58.05 10.37 -6.21
N GLU A 797 57.04 9.54 -5.89
CA GLU A 797 56.00 9.91 -4.91
C GLU A 797 56.62 10.28 -3.55
N LYS A 798 57.62 9.51 -3.08
CA LYS A 798 58.33 9.82 -1.82
C LYS A 798 59.24 11.05 -1.91
N GLU A 799 59.82 11.33 -3.07
CA GLU A 799 60.61 12.55 -3.32
C GLU A 799 59.75 13.81 -3.51
N VAL A 800 58.46 13.65 -3.83
CA VAL A 800 57.46 14.72 -3.80
C VAL A 800 56.97 14.95 -2.37
N GLU A 801 56.58 13.91 -1.63
CA GLU A 801 56.19 14.06 -0.21
C GLU A 801 57.33 14.63 0.66
N LEU A 802 58.59 14.31 0.35
CA LEU A 802 59.75 14.92 1.01
C LEU A 802 59.87 16.42 0.69
N ARG A 803 59.56 16.85 -0.55
CA ARG A 803 59.56 18.25 -0.96
C ARG A 803 58.41 19.04 -0.35
N GLU A 804 57.20 18.48 -0.34
CA GLU A 804 56.04 19.08 0.33
C GLU A 804 56.34 19.33 1.82
N LEU A 805 56.98 18.36 2.49
CA LEU A 805 57.43 18.51 3.88
C LEU A 805 58.57 19.51 4.05
N GLN A 806 59.50 19.62 3.10
CA GLN A 806 60.55 20.64 3.12
C GLN A 806 59.98 22.06 2.92
N GLU A 807 59.02 22.22 2.01
CA GLU A 807 58.35 23.49 1.71
C GLU A 807 57.47 23.93 2.88
N GLN A 808 56.70 23.02 3.49
CA GLN A 808 55.96 23.29 4.73
C GLN A 808 56.89 23.70 5.88
N ASN A 809 58.03 23.02 6.09
CA ASN A 809 59.01 23.43 7.09
C ASN A 809 59.63 24.80 6.77
N SER A 810 59.86 25.11 5.48
CA SER A 810 60.36 26.42 5.04
C SER A 810 59.37 27.54 5.35
N ILE A 811 58.07 27.33 5.08
CA ILE A 811 57.00 28.27 5.43
C ILE A 811 56.91 28.45 6.95
N VAL A 812 56.92 27.38 7.73
CA VAL A 812 56.89 27.48 9.21
C VAL A 812 58.12 28.23 9.75
N LEU A 813 59.31 28.06 9.15
CA LEU A 813 60.51 28.83 9.53
C LEU A 813 60.44 30.30 9.09
N GLN A 814 59.76 30.60 7.98
CA GLN A 814 59.45 31.97 7.53
C GLN A 814 58.45 32.65 8.49
N ASP A 815 57.37 31.98 8.85
CA ASP A 815 56.35 32.46 9.80
C ASP A 815 56.96 32.73 11.19
N ILE A 816 57.86 31.85 11.66
CA ILE A 816 58.61 32.06 12.90
C ILE A 816 59.57 33.26 12.78
N ALA A 817 60.20 33.46 11.62
CA ALA A 817 61.04 34.64 11.38
C ALA A 817 60.20 35.94 11.43
N GLU A 818 59.07 36.02 10.73
CA GLU A 818 58.17 37.19 10.79
C GLU A 818 57.59 37.40 12.21
N PHE A 819 57.21 36.33 12.91
CA PHE A 819 56.78 36.40 14.31
C PHE A 819 57.87 36.99 15.22
N THR A 820 59.14 36.61 15.04
CA THR A 820 60.25 37.22 15.80
C THR A 820 60.53 38.67 15.42
N VAL A 821 60.26 39.09 14.18
CA VAL A 821 60.33 40.51 13.78
C VAL A 821 59.21 41.33 14.44
N HIS A 822 58.00 40.78 14.56
CA HIS A 822 56.88 41.46 15.22
C HIS A 822 56.93 41.43 16.75
N HIS A 823 57.65 40.47 17.37
CA HIS A 823 57.74 40.31 18.83
C HIS A 823 59.19 40.15 19.33
N MET A 824 59.97 41.24 19.29
CA MET A 824 61.37 41.30 19.77
C MET A 824 61.61 40.68 21.16
N GLU A 825 60.65 40.77 22.09
CA GLU A 825 60.80 40.18 23.43
C GLU A 825 60.93 38.65 23.39
N ALA A 826 60.22 38.00 22.46
CA ALA A 826 60.24 36.54 22.28
C ALA A 826 61.47 36.06 21.47
N GLU A 827 62.08 36.94 20.66
CA GLU A 827 63.22 36.63 19.80
C GLU A 827 64.37 35.95 20.56
N THR A 828 64.72 36.48 21.73
CA THR A 828 65.84 35.97 22.55
C THR A 828 65.58 34.57 23.11
N TYR A 829 64.32 34.24 23.42
CA TYR A 829 63.91 32.92 23.90
C TYR A 829 63.83 31.91 22.75
N ILE A 830 63.25 32.30 21.62
CA ILE A 830 63.10 31.48 20.41
C ILE A 830 64.47 31.14 19.81
N LYS A 831 65.37 32.13 19.62
CA LYS A 831 66.74 31.88 19.13
C LYS A 831 67.54 30.97 20.07
N LYS A 832 67.32 31.04 21.40
CA LYS A 832 67.95 30.14 22.36
C LYS A 832 67.42 28.69 22.28
N LEU A 833 66.13 28.50 22.05
CA LEU A 833 65.54 27.17 21.82
C LEU A 833 66.02 26.55 20.51
N LEU A 834 66.07 27.32 19.42
CA LEU A 834 66.49 26.86 18.09
C LEU A 834 67.99 26.52 18.02
N THR A 835 68.86 27.34 18.65
CA THR A 835 70.30 27.02 18.79
C THR A 835 70.53 25.79 19.68
N THR A 836 69.67 25.51 20.66
CA THR A 836 69.70 24.24 21.43
C THR A 836 69.28 23.01 20.58
N LYS A 837 68.87 23.22 19.32
CA LYS A 837 68.43 22.17 18.38
C LYS A 837 69.15 22.18 17.03
N ASN A 838 70.18 23.02 16.83
CA ASN A 838 70.88 23.21 15.56
C ASN A 838 69.94 23.53 14.37
N ILE A 839 69.02 24.48 14.56
CA ILE A 839 68.17 25.03 13.48
C ILE A 839 68.43 26.53 13.37
N GLU A 840 68.74 27.01 12.17
CA GLU A 840 68.94 28.42 11.85
C GLU A 840 67.68 29.03 11.20
N LEU A 841 67.48 30.34 11.34
CA LEU A 841 66.34 31.08 10.78
C LEU A 841 66.73 31.85 9.51
N PRO A 842 65.85 31.97 8.50
CA PRO A 842 66.06 32.83 7.33
C PRO A 842 66.27 34.30 7.72
N SER A 843 67.11 35.01 6.94
CA SER A 843 67.40 36.44 7.16
C SER A 843 66.49 37.34 6.34
N ILE A 844 65.72 38.22 7.01
CA ILE A 844 64.80 39.18 6.39
C ILE A 844 65.48 40.55 6.23
N THR A 845 65.28 41.21 5.08
CA THR A 845 65.86 42.53 4.77
C THR A 845 64.85 43.64 5.05
N LEU A 846 65.21 44.60 5.91
CA LEU A 846 64.36 45.73 6.29
C LEU A 846 64.43 46.89 5.28
N LEU A 847 63.28 47.53 5.02
CA LEU A 847 63.18 48.85 4.39
C LEU A 847 62.30 49.77 5.26
N SER A 848 62.69 51.03 5.38
CA SER A 848 62.26 51.92 6.46
C SER A 848 60.93 52.65 6.20
N GLN A 849 60.21 52.91 7.29
CA GLN A 849 59.18 53.96 7.36
C GLN A 849 59.78 55.37 7.20
N SER A 850 58.95 56.33 6.81
CA SER A 850 59.01 57.74 7.26
C SER A 850 57.62 58.38 7.11
N SER A 851 57.37 59.54 7.74
CA SER A 851 56.02 60.12 7.88
C SER A 851 56.04 61.65 8.00
N ILE A 852 54.84 62.27 7.96
CA ILE A 852 54.50 63.62 8.50
C ILE A 852 54.78 64.86 7.60
N SER A 853 53.71 65.36 6.96
CA SER A 853 53.39 66.80 6.75
C SER A 853 54.26 67.61 5.74
N SER A 854 53.97 68.87 5.35
CA SER A 854 52.88 69.84 5.68
C SER A 854 52.71 70.90 4.56
N GLN A 855 51.49 71.46 4.39
CA GLN A 855 51.21 72.84 3.90
C GLN A 855 51.70 73.27 2.47
N SER A 856 51.17 74.28 1.77
CA SER A 856 50.01 75.19 1.94
C SER A 856 49.55 75.80 0.57
N ASN A 857 48.43 76.53 0.58
CA ASN A 857 47.73 77.13 -0.58
C ASN A 857 48.56 78.14 -1.41
N SER A 858 48.22 78.30 -2.70
CA SER A 858 47.85 79.63 -3.28
C SER A 858 47.09 79.52 -4.61
N ASN A 859 46.26 80.52 -4.93
CA ASN A 859 45.36 80.56 -6.08
C ASN A 859 46.06 81.08 -7.36
N THR A 860 45.54 80.75 -8.56
CA THR A 860 44.77 81.69 -9.42
C THR A 860 44.30 81.07 -10.76
N ASN A 861 43.00 81.22 -11.08
CA ASN A 861 42.38 81.83 -12.30
C ASN A 861 42.92 81.49 -13.73
N LEU A 862 42.13 81.44 -14.82
CA LEU A 862 40.78 81.99 -15.12
C LEU A 862 40.19 81.32 -16.42
N THR A 863 38.85 81.39 -16.63
CA THR A 863 38.10 81.23 -17.93
C THR A 863 38.11 79.85 -18.66
N ASP A 864 37.14 79.47 -19.52
CA ASP A 864 36.02 80.23 -20.13
C ASP A 864 34.69 79.42 -20.37
N CYS A 865 33.74 80.02 -21.11
CA CYS A 865 32.28 79.82 -21.04
C CYS A 865 31.56 78.85 -22.03
N GLN A 866 30.39 78.35 -21.56
CA GLN A 866 29.07 78.23 -22.23
C GLN A 866 28.79 77.42 -23.54
N ALA A 867 28.01 76.34 -23.36
CA ALA A 867 26.63 76.12 -23.86
C ALA A 867 26.19 76.29 -25.35
N LYS A 868 25.59 75.21 -25.91
CA LYS A 868 24.39 75.09 -26.82
C LYS A 868 24.24 73.60 -27.20
N SER A 869 23.09 72.93 -27.37
CA SER A 869 21.68 73.25 -27.69
C SER A 869 21.38 73.64 -29.16
N THR A 870 20.76 72.74 -29.93
CA THR A 870 19.48 72.98 -30.66
C THR A 870 18.90 71.73 -31.34
N ASN A 871 17.56 71.72 -31.52
CA ASN A 871 16.76 70.66 -32.16
C ASN A 871 16.61 70.80 -33.68
N ARG A 872 16.29 69.69 -34.37
CA ARG A 872 15.25 69.47 -35.44
C ARG A 872 15.58 68.18 -36.22
N GLY A 873 14.65 67.40 -36.79
CA GLY A 873 13.17 67.43 -36.82
C GLY A 873 12.65 66.11 -37.48
N SER A 874 11.38 65.71 -37.27
CA SER A 874 10.24 65.92 -38.21
C SER A 874 10.28 65.12 -39.54
N VAL A 875 9.22 64.45 -40.03
CA VAL A 875 7.85 64.23 -39.51
C VAL A 875 7.05 63.19 -40.36
N TYR A 876 6.04 62.52 -39.75
CA TYR A 876 4.84 61.82 -40.32
C TYR A 876 4.94 60.54 -41.16
N GLY A 877 3.92 59.70 -40.95
CA GLY A 877 3.45 58.59 -41.80
C GLY A 877 2.27 57.88 -41.13
N SER A 878 1.02 58.19 -41.50
CA SER A 878 -0.19 57.73 -40.78
C SER A 878 -1.26 57.18 -41.72
N SER A 879 -1.72 55.96 -41.42
CA SER A 879 -2.96 55.33 -41.90
C SER A 879 -3.22 54.10 -41.01
N GLY A 880 -4.44 53.71 -40.65
CA GLY A 880 -5.74 54.26 -41.02
C GLY A 880 -6.73 53.16 -41.39
N GLY A 881 -7.22 52.39 -40.41
CA GLY A 881 -8.17 51.30 -40.65
C GLY A 881 -8.86 50.81 -39.38
N SER A 882 -10.19 50.73 -39.43
CA SER A 882 -11.09 50.13 -38.43
C SER A 882 -12.35 49.64 -39.16
N ILE A 883 -13.28 48.97 -38.44
CA ILE A 883 -14.37 48.12 -38.96
C ILE A 883 -13.83 46.74 -39.45
N GLY A 884 -14.45 45.60 -39.12
CA GLY A 884 -15.52 45.37 -38.13
C GLY A 884 -16.28 44.04 -38.29
N HIS A 885 -16.43 43.32 -37.17
CA HIS A 885 -17.42 42.26 -36.86
C HIS A 885 -17.44 40.89 -37.59
N ILE A 886 -17.62 39.87 -36.74
CA ILE A 886 -18.33 38.58 -36.93
C ILE A 886 -17.70 37.53 -37.86
N LEU A 887 -17.21 36.47 -37.22
CA LEU A 887 -17.77 35.12 -37.39
C LEU A 887 -17.71 34.39 -36.04
N ASN A 888 -18.80 33.73 -35.64
CA ASN A 888 -18.82 32.84 -34.48
C ASN A 888 -18.15 31.51 -34.83
N LEU A 889 -17.55 30.86 -33.83
CA LEU A 889 -17.47 29.41 -33.73
C LEU A 889 -17.31 29.05 -32.25
N GLU A 890 -18.36 28.50 -31.64
CA GLU A 890 -18.31 27.91 -30.30
C GLU A 890 -17.69 26.51 -30.40
N PRO A 891 -16.84 26.08 -29.45
CA PRO A 891 -16.51 24.68 -29.29
C PRO A 891 -17.62 23.99 -28.48
N GLU A 892 -18.50 23.26 -29.16
CA GLU A 892 -19.49 22.39 -28.51
C GLU A 892 -18.75 21.31 -27.70
N PHE A 893 -19.00 21.26 -26.39
CA PHE A 893 -18.53 20.16 -25.54
C PHE A 893 -19.48 18.96 -25.68
N GLU A 894 -19.12 17.99 -26.53
CA GLU A 894 -19.77 16.68 -26.53
C GLU A 894 -19.55 15.98 -25.18
N PHE A 895 -20.61 15.90 -24.37
CA PHE A 895 -20.62 15.09 -23.15
C PHE A 895 -20.64 13.60 -23.51
N ILE A 896 -19.48 12.94 -23.43
CA ILE A 896 -19.40 11.47 -23.40
C ILE A 896 -19.89 11.02 -22.03
N TYR A 897 -21.16 10.57 -21.96
CA TYR A 897 -21.81 10.14 -20.71
C TYR A 897 -21.75 8.63 -20.45
N ASP A 898 -21.20 7.84 -21.39
CA ASP A 898 -21.12 6.37 -21.29
C ASP A 898 -19.71 5.91 -20.83
N LEU A 899 -19.69 5.05 -19.80
CA LEU A 899 -18.53 4.50 -19.08
C LEU A 899 -17.84 5.44 -18.05
N MET A 900 -18.59 5.89 -17.03
CA MET A 900 -17.97 6.16 -15.72
C MET A 900 -17.80 4.84 -14.94
N PRO A 901 -16.63 4.53 -14.36
CA PRO A 901 -16.37 3.25 -13.73
C PRO A 901 -17.14 3.08 -12.42
N ASP A 902 -17.67 1.88 -12.19
CA ASP A 902 -18.39 1.54 -10.95
C ASP A 902 -17.42 1.34 -9.78
N ILE A 903 -17.83 1.71 -8.57
CA ILE A 903 -16.94 1.77 -7.40
C ILE A 903 -17.25 0.67 -6.38
N THR A 904 -16.23 -0.05 -5.94
CA THR A 904 -16.34 -1.11 -4.92
C THR A 904 -15.80 -0.61 -3.59
N GLU A 905 -16.59 -0.67 -2.52
CA GLU A 905 -16.13 -0.32 -1.16
C GLU A 905 -15.19 -1.42 -0.62
N VAL A 906 -13.95 -1.06 -0.29
CA VAL A 906 -12.90 -1.98 0.21
C VAL A 906 -12.83 -1.97 1.73
N SER A 907 -12.94 -0.78 2.34
CA SER A 907 -12.97 -0.61 3.79
C SER A 907 -13.76 0.64 4.18
N ASN A 908 -14.28 0.63 5.41
CA ASN A 908 -15.19 1.65 5.91
C ASN A 908 -15.12 1.69 7.45
N ASN A 909 -14.69 2.81 8.02
CA ASN A 909 -14.39 2.97 9.44
C ASN A 909 -14.85 4.36 9.93
N LYS A 910 -15.68 4.39 10.98
CA LYS A 910 -16.10 5.66 11.59
C LYS A 910 -14.96 6.26 12.43
N VAL A 911 -14.60 7.52 12.17
CA VAL A 911 -13.46 8.19 12.83
C VAL A 911 -13.72 9.70 12.93
N PHE A 912 -13.45 10.29 14.11
CA PHE A 912 -13.74 11.69 14.45
C PHE A 912 -15.16 12.18 14.05
N GLY A 913 -16.16 11.30 14.20
CA GLY A 913 -17.57 11.58 13.83
C GLY A 913 -17.91 11.29 12.37
N GLY A 914 -16.96 11.50 11.45
CA GLY A 914 -17.09 11.16 10.02
C GLY A 914 -16.72 9.71 9.70
N TRP A 915 -16.60 9.41 8.41
CA TRP A 915 -16.29 8.08 7.88
C TRP A 915 -15.02 8.12 7.02
N GLN A 916 -13.99 7.38 7.42
CA GLN A 916 -12.87 7.04 6.54
C GLN A 916 -13.26 5.79 5.74
N LYS A 917 -13.20 5.89 4.42
CA LYS A 917 -13.40 4.76 3.50
C LYS A 917 -12.20 4.59 2.57
N VAL A 918 -12.12 3.42 1.95
CA VAL A 918 -11.29 3.15 0.77
C VAL A 918 -12.16 2.49 -0.29
N TYR A 919 -12.05 2.99 -1.53
CA TYR A 919 -12.75 2.48 -2.70
C TYR A 919 -11.76 1.97 -3.74
N LEU A 920 -12.20 0.95 -4.49
CA LEU A 920 -11.55 0.35 -5.63
C LEU A 920 -12.37 0.66 -6.88
N HIS A 921 -11.73 1.09 -7.96
CA HIS A 921 -12.36 1.19 -9.29
C HIS A 921 -11.39 0.72 -10.39
N GLU A 922 -11.92 0.41 -11.57
CA GLU A 922 -11.11 0.28 -12.78
C GLU A 922 -10.80 1.69 -13.31
N SER A 923 -9.54 2.04 -13.52
CA SER A 923 -9.13 3.33 -14.09
C SER A 923 -9.02 3.26 -15.60
N TYR A 924 -9.66 4.19 -16.31
CA TYR A 924 -9.56 4.30 -17.76
C TYR A 924 -8.30 5.07 -18.22
N GLU A 925 -7.77 6.00 -17.41
CA GLU A 925 -6.49 6.67 -17.70
C GLU A 925 -5.30 5.75 -17.48
N LEU A 926 -5.34 4.91 -16.44
CA LEU A 926 -4.22 4.04 -16.03
C LEU A 926 -4.36 2.59 -16.51
N GLY A 927 -5.54 2.19 -17.01
CA GLY A 927 -5.78 0.86 -17.57
C GLY A 927 -5.68 -0.29 -16.58
N CYS A 928 -5.91 -0.03 -15.29
CA CYS A 928 -5.84 -1.01 -14.20
C CYS A 928 -6.74 -0.63 -13.02
N LYS A 929 -6.87 -1.55 -12.06
CA LYS A 929 -7.52 -1.30 -10.78
C LYS A 929 -6.74 -0.30 -9.95
N MET A 930 -7.44 0.66 -9.37
CA MET A 930 -6.91 1.72 -8.52
C MET A 930 -7.67 1.79 -7.19
N ASN A 931 -6.92 1.99 -6.10
CA ASN A 931 -7.49 2.39 -4.81
C ASN A 931 -7.46 3.91 -4.66
N PHE A 932 -8.49 4.44 -4.00
CA PHE A 932 -8.42 5.75 -3.35
C PHE A 932 -9.09 5.71 -1.98
N GLY A 933 -8.49 6.38 -1.02
CA GLY A 933 -9.14 6.70 0.26
C GLY A 933 -10.00 7.95 0.13
N ILE A 934 -11.09 7.98 0.89
CA ILE A 934 -11.90 9.18 1.08
C ILE A 934 -12.31 9.32 2.55
N PHE A 935 -12.07 10.49 3.14
CA PHE A 935 -12.65 10.86 4.43
C PHE A 935 -13.86 11.76 4.20
N LEU A 936 -15.02 11.28 4.62
CA LEU A 936 -16.29 11.99 4.61
C LEU A 936 -16.54 12.57 6.01
N PRO A 937 -16.40 13.89 6.23
CA PRO A 937 -16.66 14.53 7.52
C PRO A 937 -18.17 14.52 7.82
N PRO A 938 -18.63 14.61 9.09
CA PRO A 938 -20.03 14.44 9.45
C PRO A 938 -20.98 15.44 8.76
N GLN A 939 -20.50 16.63 8.38
CA GLN A 939 -21.27 17.65 7.68
C GLN A 939 -21.75 17.23 6.28
N VAL A 940 -21.25 16.11 5.71
CA VAL A 940 -21.83 15.55 4.48
C VAL A 940 -23.27 15.07 4.65
N GLU A 941 -23.71 14.82 5.89
CA GLU A 941 -25.10 14.49 6.22
C GLU A 941 -26.00 15.75 6.21
N GLU A 942 -25.42 16.97 6.26
CA GLU A 942 -26.13 18.25 6.14
C GLU A 942 -26.19 18.76 4.68
N GLY A 943 -25.16 18.48 3.87
CA GLY A 943 -25.12 18.82 2.45
C GLY A 943 -23.73 18.64 1.82
N PRO A 944 -23.56 19.00 0.52
CA PRO A 944 -22.26 18.89 -0.14
C PRO A 944 -21.21 19.83 0.46
N VAL A 945 -19.97 19.36 0.61
CA VAL A 945 -18.87 20.12 1.24
C VAL A 945 -17.65 20.27 0.32
N PRO A 946 -16.71 21.22 0.57
CA PRO A 946 -15.50 21.34 -0.23
C PRO A 946 -14.56 20.13 -0.11
N VAL A 947 -13.73 19.90 -1.14
CA VAL A 947 -12.79 18.77 -1.19
C VAL A 947 -11.33 19.21 -1.25
N ILE A 948 -10.45 18.49 -0.56
CA ILE A 948 -8.99 18.62 -0.62
C ILE A 948 -8.40 17.28 -1.08
N TYR A 949 -7.69 17.29 -2.21
CA TYR A 949 -6.95 16.13 -2.69
C TYR A 949 -5.57 16.09 -2.01
N TRP A 950 -5.16 14.91 -1.55
CA TRP A 950 -3.82 14.64 -1.02
C TRP A 950 -3.07 13.67 -1.92
N LEU A 951 -1.88 14.07 -2.37
CA LEU A 951 -0.96 13.23 -3.12
C LEU A 951 0.20 12.77 -2.22
N SER A 952 0.46 11.47 -2.20
CA SER A 952 1.50 10.86 -1.35
C SER A 952 2.88 10.83 -2.02
N GLY A 953 3.93 10.70 -1.21
CA GLY A 953 5.31 10.59 -1.68
C GLY A 953 5.69 9.21 -2.23
N LEU A 954 6.97 9.04 -2.60
CA LEU A 954 7.54 7.77 -3.05
C LEU A 954 7.22 6.60 -2.10
N THR A 955 7.03 5.40 -2.65
CA THR A 955 6.73 4.13 -1.94
C THR A 955 5.40 4.08 -1.17
N CYS A 956 4.65 5.17 -1.08
CA CYS A 956 3.39 5.23 -0.34
C CYS A 956 2.21 4.66 -1.14
N THR A 957 1.11 4.39 -0.44
CA THR A 957 -0.23 4.24 -1.04
C THR A 957 -1.21 5.24 -0.42
N GLU A 958 -2.52 5.09 -0.66
CA GLU A 958 -3.59 5.79 0.07
C GLU A 958 -3.48 5.60 1.59
N ALA A 959 -3.15 4.38 2.02
CA ALA A 959 -3.10 3.98 3.42
C ALA A 959 -2.08 4.78 4.26
N ASN A 960 -0.96 5.24 3.66
CA ASN A 960 0.09 5.95 4.39
C ASN A 960 -0.42 7.24 5.04
N PHE A 961 -1.17 8.06 4.31
CA PHE A 961 -1.74 9.29 4.85
C PHE A 961 -2.88 9.00 5.81
N ILE A 962 -3.79 8.10 5.42
CA ILE A 962 -4.95 7.68 6.23
C ILE A 962 -4.53 7.26 7.64
N GLN A 963 -3.46 6.47 7.77
CA GLN A 963 -3.02 5.90 9.04
C GLN A 963 -2.08 6.81 9.85
N LYS A 964 -1.30 7.68 9.18
CA LYS A 964 -0.13 8.34 9.81
C LYS A 964 -0.20 9.86 9.86
N ALA A 965 -1.10 10.50 9.10
CA ALA A 965 -1.18 11.97 9.07
C ALA A 965 -2.10 12.56 10.16
N GLY A 966 -3.07 11.82 10.69
CA GLY A 966 -4.05 12.34 11.67
C GLY A 966 -5.04 13.38 11.12
N ALA A 967 -5.05 13.57 9.80
CA ALA A 967 -5.75 14.64 9.09
C ALA A 967 -7.28 14.64 9.28
N GLN A 968 -7.88 13.47 9.51
CA GLN A 968 -9.33 13.28 9.60
C GLN A 968 -9.95 14.08 10.76
N LYS A 969 -9.21 14.30 11.85
CA LYS A 969 -9.66 15.14 12.98
C LYS A 969 -9.96 16.55 12.48
N TYR A 970 -8.95 17.20 11.88
CA TYR A 970 -9.03 18.59 11.43
C TYR A 970 -9.98 18.75 10.22
N ALA A 971 -10.07 17.74 9.35
CA ALA A 971 -11.04 17.72 8.26
C ALA A 971 -12.50 17.61 8.77
N SER A 972 -12.73 16.87 9.87
CA SER A 972 -14.03 16.81 10.54
C SER A 972 -14.39 18.13 11.23
N GLU A 973 -13.43 18.70 11.98
CA GLU A 973 -13.58 20.01 12.64
C GLU A 973 -13.84 21.15 11.62
N GLN A 974 -13.29 21.05 10.41
CA GLN A 974 -13.48 22.05 9.35
C GLN A 974 -14.59 21.73 8.35
N GLY A 975 -15.16 20.52 8.34
CA GLY A 975 -16.17 20.13 7.36
C GLY A 975 -15.67 20.15 5.91
N VAL A 976 -14.58 19.42 5.64
CA VAL A 976 -14.04 19.22 4.28
C VAL A 976 -13.75 17.74 4.01
N VAL A 977 -14.01 17.29 2.78
CA VAL A 977 -13.66 15.94 2.33
C VAL A 977 -12.16 15.88 2.04
N LEU A 978 -11.49 14.80 2.45
CA LEU A 978 -10.13 14.48 2.01
C LEU A 978 -10.17 13.31 1.04
N VAL A 979 -9.53 13.43 -0.13
CA VAL A 979 -9.37 12.33 -1.10
C VAL A 979 -7.90 11.98 -1.24
N THR A 980 -7.54 10.72 -1.08
CA THR A 980 -6.16 10.22 -1.08
C THR A 980 -6.00 9.10 -2.12
N PRO A 981 -5.68 9.41 -3.40
CA PRO A 981 -5.29 8.38 -4.36
C PRO A 981 -4.02 7.62 -3.98
N ASP A 982 -3.83 6.48 -4.63
CA ASP A 982 -2.53 5.83 -4.74
C ASP A 982 -1.51 6.66 -5.56
N THR A 983 -0.23 6.27 -5.56
CA THR A 983 0.90 7.05 -6.12
C THR A 983 1.40 6.57 -7.49
N SER A 984 0.94 5.41 -7.94
CA SER A 984 1.20 4.84 -9.26
C SER A 984 0.08 3.86 -9.63
N PRO A 985 0.00 3.41 -10.90
CA PRO A 985 -0.61 2.14 -11.24
C PRO A 985 -0.02 0.98 -10.42
N ARG A 986 -0.72 -0.16 -10.35
CA ARG A 986 -0.28 -1.34 -9.58
C ARG A 986 -0.51 -2.65 -10.33
N ASN A 987 0.38 -3.62 -10.13
CA ASN A 987 0.28 -5.00 -10.63
C ASN A 987 0.24 -5.13 -12.17
N LEU A 988 0.92 -4.24 -12.91
CA LEU A 988 0.95 -4.29 -14.38
C LEU A 988 1.96 -5.31 -14.91
N ASN A 989 3.04 -5.56 -14.18
CA ASN A 989 4.15 -6.45 -14.55
C ASN A 989 4.94 -5.89 -15.75
N ILE A 990 5.14 -4.56 -15.77
CA ILE A 990 5.97 -3.89 -16.78
C ILE A 990 7.46 -4.20 -16.48
N PRO A 991 8.30 -4.55 -17.47
CA PRO A 991 9.72 -4.79 -17.22
C PRO A 991 10.42 -3.56 -16.63
N GLY A 992 11.05 -3.72 -15.45
CA GLY A 992 11.68 -2.63 -14.70
C GLY A 992 10.73 -1.85 -13.76
N GLU A 993 9.50 -2.31 -13.57
CA GLU A 993 8.48 -1.64 -12.72
C GLU A 993 8.75 -1.77 -11.22
N ASP A 994 9.39 -2.86 -10.78
CA ASP A 994 9.69 -3.14 -9.37
C ASP A 994 11.21 -3.24 -9.08
N ASP A 995 12.07 -2.87 -10.05
CA ASP A 995 13.54 -2.98 -9.95
C ASP A 995 14.15 -1.96 -8.97
N ASP A 996 13.48 -0.82 -8.77
CA ASP A 996 13.92 0.34 -8.00
C ASP A 996 12.76 0.88 -7.14
N TRP A 997 13.07 1.62 -6.07
CA TRP A 997 12.06 2.19 -5.16
C TRP A 997 11.68 3.65 -5.47
N ASP A 998 12.51 4.34 -6.26
CA ASP A 998 12.36 5.73 -6.68
C ASP A 998 11.87 5.88 -8.14
N PHE A 999 11.52 4.76 -8.79
CA PHE A 999 10.97 4.68 -10.14
C PHE A 999 10.00 3.48 -10.25
N GLY A 1000 8.99 3.55 -11.12
CA GLY A 1000 7.98 2.49 -11.26
C GLY A 1000 6.95 2.45 -10.12
N THR A 1001 6.74 1.25 -9.54
CA THR A 1001 5.73 0.96 -8.51
C THR A 1001 5.90 1.84 -7.27
N GLY A 1002 4.88 2.65 -6.99
CA GLY A 1002 4.88 3.61 -5.88
C GLY A 1002 5.61 4.93 -6.18
N ALA A 1003 6.06 5.12 -7.43
CA ALA A 1003 6.90 6.21 -7.88
C ALA A 1003 6.45 6.78 -9.24
N GLY A 1004 5.13 6.93 -9.46
CA GLY A 1004 4.55 7.39 -10.72
C GLY A 1004 4.78 8.87 -11.08
N PHE A 1005 5.46 9.64 -10.20
CA PHE A 1005 5.84 11.05 -10.34
C PHE A 1005 4.73 12.07 -10.65
N TYR A 1006 3.47 11.64 -10.72
CA TYR A 1006 2.31 12.45 -11.11
C TYR A 1006 2.46 13.11 -12.49
N VAL A 1007 3.16 12.43 -13.40
CA VAL A 1007 3.29 12.81 -14.82
C VAL A 1007 2.37 11.97 -15.70
N ASP A 1008 2.19 12.38 -16.96
CA ASP A 1008 1.73 11.49 -18.03
C ASP A 1008 2.94 11.06 -18.87
N ALA A 1009 3.29 9.78 -18.81
CA ALA A 1009 4.47 9.24 -19.48
C ALA A 1009 4.34 9.26 -21.02
N THR A 1010 5.44 9.56 -21.71
CA THR A 1010 5.53 9.59 -23.18
C THR A 1010 6.42 8.49 -23.75
N ASN A 1011 7.29 7.88 -22.95
CA ASN A 1011 8.08 6.71 -23.32
C ASN A 1011 7.17 5.47 -23.47
N ASN A 1012 7.28 4.76 -24.59
CA ASN A 1012 6.34 3.70 -25.03
C ASN A 1012 6.10 2.59 -23.99
N ILE A 1013 7.10 2.25 -23.16
CA ILE A 1013 6.98 1.23 -22.11
C ILE A 1013 5.94 1.65 -21.05
N TRP A 1014 5.94 2.94 -20.68
CA TRP A 1014 5.18 3.48 -19.55
C TRP A 1014 3.89 4.20 -19.99
N LYS A 1015 3.91 4.81 -21.18
CA LYS A 1015 2.88 5.67 -21.78
C LYS A 1015 1.45 5.11 -21.78
N LYS A 1016 1.31 3.78 -21.82
CA LYS A 1016 0.00 3.11 -21.81
C LYS A 1016 -0.73 3.23 -20.47
N ASN A 1017 0.02 3.27 -19.36
CA ASN A 1017 -0.54 3.08 -18.02
C ASN A 1017 -0.09 4.14 -17.01
N TYR A 1018 1.12 4.68 -17.11
CA TYR A 1018 1.64 5.71 -16.19
C TYR A 1018 1.16 7.10 -16.61
N ARG A 1019 -0.15 7.32 -16.45
CA ARG A 1019 -0.88 8.58 -16.74
C ARG A 1019 -1.41 9.23 -15.47
N MET A 1020 -0.54 9.30 -14.46
CA MET A 1020 -0.92 9.71 -13.11
C MET A 1020 -1.37 11.18 -13.05
N TYR A 1021 -0.89 12.04 -13.94
CA TYR A 1021 -1.39 13.42 -14.05
C TYR A 1021 -2.84 13.45 -14.50
N SER A 1022 -3.16 12.80 -15.63
CA SER A 1022 -4.53 12.77 -16.15
C SER A 1022 -5.50 12.04 -15.20
N TYR A 1023 -5.02 11.00 -14.49
CA TYR A 1023 -5.80 10.35 -13.42
C TYR A 1023 -6.20 11.32 -12.30
N VAL A 1024 -5.25 12.03 -11.68
CA VAL A 1024 -5.55 12.91 -10.52
C VAL A 1024 -6.14 14.27 -10.88
N THR A 1025 -6.11 14.68 -12.16
CA THR A 1025 -6.68 15.96 -12.64
C THR A 1025 -8.00 15.82 -13.39
N LYS A 1026 -8.31 14.64 -13.96
CA LYS A 1026 -9.54 14.42 -14.75
C LYS A 1026 -10.38 13.27 -14.18
N GLU A 1027 -9.88 12.05 -14.24
CA GLU A 1027 -10.66 10.84 -13.93
C GLU A 1027 -11.14 10.83 -12.48
N LEU A 1028 -10.22 10.92 -11.52
CA LEU A 1028 -10.57 10.87 -10.12
C LEU A 1028 -11.41 12.08 -9.69
N PRO A 1029 -11.11 13.34 -10.09
CA PRO A 1029 -12.01 14.46 -9.82
C PRO A 1029 -13.41 14.29 -10.42
N ALA A 1030 -13.56 13.74 -11.63
CA ALA A 1030 -14.88 13.46 -12.20
C ALA A 1030 -15.64 12.42 -11.37
N LEU A 1031 -14.98 11.29 -11.03
CA LEU A 1031 -15.54 10.22 -10.20
C LEU A 1031 -15.97 10.73 -8.81
N ILE A 1032 -15.16 11.58 -8.18
CA ILE A 1032 -15.48 12.16 -6.87
C ILE A 1032 -16.67 13.13 -6.94
N ASN A 1033 -16.74 13.98 -7.96
CA ASN A 1033 -17.85 14.93 -8.16
C ASN A 1033 -19.16 14.27 -8.60
N GLU A 1034 -19.13 13.01 -9.05
CA GLU A 1034 -20.31 12.22 -9.44
C GLU A 1034 -20.82 11.32 -8.30
N LYS A 1035 -19.92 10.62 -7.60
CA LYS A 1035 -20.29 9.59 -6.60
C LYS A 1035 -20.45 10.09 -5.17
N PHE A 1036 -19.97 11.30 -4.82
CA PHE A 1036 -19.94 11.79 -3.43
C PHE A 1036 -20.52 13.20 -3.26
N PRO A 1037 -21.04 13.55 -2.06
CA PRO A 1037 -21.57 14.89 -1.76
C PRO A 1037 -20.44 15.93 -1.59
N VAL A 1038 -19.85 16.35 -2.71
CA VAL A 1038 -18.83 17.40 -2.76
C VAL A 1038 -19.33 18.64 -3.52
N LEU A 1039 -18.80 19.81 -3.17
CA LEU A 1039 -19.07 21.05 -3.90
C LEU A 1039 -18.20 21.12 -5.16
N GLN A 1040 -18.85 20.94 -6.31
CA GLN A 1040 -18.23 21.13 -7.62
C GLN A 1040 -17.54 22.51 -7.72
N CYS A 1041 -16.37 22.54 -8.35
CA CYS A 1041 -15.50 23.72 -8.47
C CYS A 1041 -15.01 24.36 -7.14
N LYS A 1042 -15.25 23.74 -5.97
CA LYS A 1042 -14.69 24.10 -4.66
C LYS A 1042 -13.71 23.01 -4.19
N GLN A 1043 -12.60 22.91 -4.92
CA GLN A 1043 -11.53 21.96 -4.64
C GLN A 1043 -10.16 22.62 -4.45
N SER A 1044 -9.30 22.01 -3.64
CA SER A 1044 -7.88 22.35 -3.49
C SER A 1044 -7.02 21.08 -3.50
N ILE A 1045 -5.70 21.22 -3.61
CA ILE A 1045 -4.78 20.07 -3.67
C ILE A 1045 -3.54 20.28 -2.80
N MET A 1046 -3.05 19.20 -2.20
CA MET A 1046 -1.79 19.16 -1.46
C MET A 1046 -1.08 17.82 -1.59
N GLY A 1047 0.15 17.74 -1.10
CA GLY A 1047 0.86 16.47 -1.03
C GLY A 1047 2.23 16.53 -0.36
N HIS A 1048 2.89 15.38 -0.27
CA HIS A 1048 4.22 15.24 0.32
C HIS A 1048 5.27 14.76 -0.69
N SER A 1049 6.47 15.35 -0.72
CA SER A 1049 7.60 14.86 -1.51
C SER A 1049 7.27 14.80 -3.02
N MET A 1050 7.30 13.63 -3.65
CA MET A 1050 6.77 13.39 -5.00
C MET A 1050 5.29 13.81 -5.15
N GLY A 1051 4.46 13.64 -4.13
CA GLY A 1051 3.09 14.15 -4.11
C GLY A 1051 3.00 15.66 -3.91
N GLY A 1052 3.97 16.26 -3.21
CA GLY A 1052 4.10 17.72 -3.11
C GLY A 1052 4.45 18.33 -4.48
N HIS A 1053 5.34 17.67 -5.21
CA HIS A 1053 5.60 17.94 -6.62
C HIS A 1053 4.33 17.82 -7.48
N GLY A 1054 3.64 16.67 -7.39
CA GLY A 1054 2.37 16.42 -8.09
C GLY A 1054 1.33 17.51 -7.83
N ALA A 1055 1.15 17.93 -6.59
CA ALA A 1055 0.17 18.94 -6.20
C ALA A 1055 0.50 20.31 -6.83
N LEU A 1056 1.77 20.71 -6.80
CA LEU A 1056 2.25 21.95 -7.42
C LEU A 1056 2.04 21.94 -8.94
N ILE A 1057 2.43 20.88 -9.65
CA ILE A 1057 2.23 20.83 -11.10
C ILE A 1057 0.75 20.74 -11.49
N CYS A 1058 -0.09 20.06 -10.70
CA CYS A 1058 -1.54 20.04 -10.93
C CYS A 1058 -2.17 21.43 -10.76
N ALA A 1059 -1.75 22.22 -9.77
CA ALA A 1059 -2.24 23.58 -9.57
C ALA A 1059 -1.72 24.58 -10.61
N LEU A 1060 -0.44 24.46 -11.00
CA LEU A 1060 0.20 25.37 -11.96
C LEU A 1060 -0.24 25.10 -13.42
N LYS A 1061 -0.45 23.82 -13.80
CA LYS A 1061 -0.90 23.44 -15.16
C LYS A 1061 -2.40 23.57 -15.38
N ASN A 1062 -3.22 23.70 -14.32
CA ASN A 1062 -4.66 23.90 -14.42
C ASN A 1062 -5.11 25.21 -13.71
N PRO A 1063 -4.77 26.40 -14.24
CA PRO A 1063 -5.17 27.69 -13.68
C PRO A 1063 -6.66 27.77 -13.32
N GLY A 1064 -6.96 28.10 -12.06
CA GLY A 1064 -8.34 28.26 -11.55
C GLY A 1064 -9.08 26.96 -11.17
N LEU A 1065 -8.56 25.78 -11.52
CA LEU A 1065 -9.17 24.48 -11.18
C LEU A 1065 -9.11 24.17 -9.68
N TYR A 1066 -8.04 24.61 -9.01
CA TYR A 1066 -7.83 24.48 -7.57
C TYR A 1066 -7.79 25.87 -6.93
N LYS A 1067 -8.42 26.04 -5.75
CA LYS A 1067 -8.49 27.36 -5.07
C LYS A 1067 -7.19 27.78 -4.40
N THR A 1068 -6.39 26.80 -3.96
CA THR A 1068 -5.02 27.00 -3.45
C THR A 1068 -4.29 25.65 -3.48
N VAL A 1069 -2.96 25.68 -3.38
CA VAL A 1069 -2.11 24.50 -3.29
C VAL A 1069 -1.19 24.60 -2.07
N SER A 1070 -0.87 23.44 -1.47
CA SER A 1070 0.17 23.38 -0.43
C SER A 1070 1.00 22.10 -0.51
N ALA A 1071 2.23 22.10 0.00
CA ALA A 1071 3.10 20.94 -0.08
C ALA A 1071 4.01 20.77 1.16
N PHE A 1072 4.22 19.52 1.54
CA PHE A 1072 5.21 19.12 2.54
C PHE A 1072 6.46 18.58 1.83
N ALA A 1073 7.62 19.18 2.11
CA ALA A 1073 8.93 18.78 1.59
C ALA A 1073 8.94 18.43 0.06
N PRO A 1074 8.37 19.28 -0.83
CA PRO A 1074 8.16 18.94 -2.24
C PRO A 1074 9.46 18.75 -3.05
N ILE A 1075 9.43 17.82 -4.02
CA ILE A 1075 10.42 17.76 -5.12
C ILE A 1075 10.13 18.94 -6.07
N SER A 1076 10.71 20.09 -5.76
CA SER A 1076 10.28 21.38 -6.28
C SER A 1076 10.85 21.70 -7.67
N ASN A 1077 12.02 21.16 -7.98
CA ASN A 1077 12.72 21.35 -9.26
C ASN A 1077 13.32 20.01 -9.75
N PRO A 1078 12.49 19.01 -10.12
CA PRO A 1078 12.95 17.67 -10.52
C PRO A 1078 13.99 17.66 -11.66
N ILE A 1079 14.00 18.63 -12.57
CA ILE A 1079 15.03 18.72 -13.63
C ILE A 1079 16.43 18.89 -13.03
N ALA A 1080 16.54 19.54 -11.87
CA ALA A 1080 17.80 19.84 -11.21
C ALA A 1080 18.28 18.74 -10.24
N CYS A 1081 17.45 17.76 -9.87
CA CYS A 1081 17.79 16.74 -8.86
C CYS A 1081 17.85 15.31 -9.40
N SER A 1082 18.53 14.40 -8.68
CA SER A 1082 18.82 13.04 -9.16
C SER A 1082 17.55 12.21 -9.37
N TRP A 1083 16.61 12.22 -8.42
CA TRP A 1083 15.36 11.46 -8.56
C TRP A 1083 14.51 11.94 -9.75
N GLY A 1084 14.35 13.26 -9.89
CA GLY A 1084 13.58 13.84 -10.99
C GLY A 1084 14.21 13.57 -12.36
N LYS A 1085 15.55 13.70 -12.47
CA LYS A 1085 16.30 13.31 -13.67
C LYS A 1085 16.11 11.83 -14.02
N LYS A 1086 16.16 10.92 -13.04
CA LYS A 1086 15.89 9.49 -13.25
C LYS A 1086 14.48 9.26 -13.76
N ALA A 1087 13.48 9.77 -13.05
CA ALA A 1087 12.07 9.60 -13.38
C ALA A 1087 11.69 10.20 -14.74
N PHE A 1088 12.19 11.40 -15.08
CA PHE A 1088 11.91 12.04 -16.36
C PHE A 1088 12.64 11.36 -17.52
N SER A 1089 13.88 10.87 -17.32
CA SER A 1089 14.55 10.03 -18.32
C SER A 1089 13.77 8.74 -18.60
N GLY A 1090 13.21 8.11 -17.56
CA GLY A 1090 12.40 6.90 -17.67
C GLY A 1090 11.03 7.14 -18.31
N TYR A 1091 10.20 8.02 -17.75
CA TYR A 1091 8.81 8.23 -18.17
C TYR A 1091 8.68 9.14 -19.40
N LEU A 1092 9.48 10.20 -19.51
CA LEU A 1092 9.35 11.21 -20.57
C LEU A 1092 10.36 11.01 -21.71
N GLY A 1093 11.50 10.40 -21.42
CA GLY A 1093 12.60 10.18 -22.36
C GLY A 1093 13.47 11.42 -22.59
N GLY A 1094 14.57 11.22 -23.31
CA GLY A 1094 15.59 12.24 -23.55
C GLY A 1094 16.56 12.41 -22.37
N THR A 1095 17.20 13.57 -22.30
CA THR A 1095 18.19 13.95 -21.30
C THR A 1095 17.87 15.33 -20.71
N GLU A 1096 18.72 15.85 -19.82
CA GLU A 1096 18.52 17.12 -19.09
C GLU A 1096 18.28 18.36 -19.97
N THR A 1097 18.60 18.30 -21.27
CA THR A 1097 18.32 19.37 -22.25
C THR A 1097 16.93 19.28 -22.88
N ASN A 1098 16.13 18.26 -22.58
CA ASN A 1098 14.81 18.06 -23.15
C ASN A 1098 13.81 19.14 -22.67
N VAL A 1099 13.40 20.01 -23.58
CA VAL A 1099 12.45 21.10 -23.30
C VAL A 1099 11.13 20.59 -22.71
N ALA A 1100 10.67 19.40 -23.12
CA ALA A 1100 9.42 18.81 -22.63
C ALA A 1100 9.40 18.51 -21.12
N TRP A 1101 10.56 18.34 -20.48
CA TRP A 1101 10.63 18.16 -19.03
C TRP A 1101 10.18 19.43 -18.27
N LYS A 1102 10.36 20.62 -18.86
CA LYS A 1102 9.97 21.91 -18.24
C LYS A 1102 8.47 22.04 -18.01
N ASP A 1103 7.67 21.34 -18.80
CA ASP A 1103 6.20 21.34 -18.66
C ASP A 1103 5.73 20.31 -17.63
N TRP A 1104 6.67 19.66 -16.93
CA TRP A 1104 6.47 18.76 -15.80
C TRP A 1104 7.26 19.18 -14.55
N ASP A 1105 7.96 20.32 -14.55
CA ASP A 1105 8.75 20.81 -13.41
C ASP A 1105 8.06 22.00 -12.73
N ALA A 1106 7.77 21.90 -11.44
CA ALA A 1106 7.02 22.92 -10.71
C ALA A 1106 7.72 24.29 -10.67
N THR A 1107 9.06 24.32 -10.65
CA THR A 1107 9.86 25.56 -10.68
C THR A 1107 9.83 26.21 -12.06
N GLU A 1108 9.92 25.42 -13.13
CA GLU A 1108 9.83 25.95 -14.50
C GLU A 1108 8.39 26.35 -14.89
N LEU A 1109 7.38 25.67 -14.35
CA LEU A 1109 5.97 26.04 -14.48
C LEU A 1109 5.63 27.33 -13.71
N ALA A 1110 6.16 27.52 -12.51
CA ALA A 1110 5.97 28.74 -11.73
C ALA A 1110 6.46 29.99 -12.50
N LYS A 1111 7.64 29.91 -13.14
CA LYS A 1111 8.19 30.99 -14.00
C LYS A 1111 7.30 31.36 -15.21
N LYS A 1112 6.44 30.43 -15.66
CA LYS A 1112 5.53 30.62 -16.80
C LYS A 1112 4.10 30.99 -16.38
N TYR A 1113 3.78 31.02 -15.08
CA TYR A 1113 2.40 31.07 -14.61
C TYR A 1113 1.75 32.42 -14.92
N ASN A 1114 0.61 32.38 -15.62
CA ASN A 1114 -0.18 33.54 -16.03
C ASN A 1114 -1.67 33.42 -15.64
N GLY A 1115 -1.96 32.56 -14.65
CA GLY A 1115 -3.31 32.29 -14.16
C GLY A 1115 -3.86 33.32 -13.17
N PRO A 1116 -5.03 33.05 -12.56
CA PRO A 1116 -5.55 33.87 -11.47
C PRO A 1116 -4.63 33.78 -10.23
N PRO A 1117 -4.71 34.72 -9.28
CA PRO A 1117 -3.88 34.70 -8.07
C PRO A 1117 -3.97 33.36 -7.33
N LEU A 1118 -2.83 32.70 -7.17
CA LEU A 1118 -2.67 31.40 -6.52
C LEU A 1118 -1.74 31.57 -5.31
N ASP A 1119 -2.29 31.44 -4.11
CA ASP A 1119 -1.50 31.32 -2.88
C ASP A 1119 -0.96 29.90 -2.73
N ILE A 1120 0.33 29.79 -2.38
CA ILE A 1120 1.08 28.53 -2.25
C ILE A 1120 1.72 28.47 -0.85
N LEU A 1121 1.44 27.41 -0.09
CA LEU A 1121 2.08 27.14 1.21
C LEU A 1121 3.03 25.93 1.11
N VAL A 1122 4.29 26.09 1.52
CA VAL A 1122 5.26 25.00 1.58
C VAL A 1122 5.87 24.90 2.98
N ASP A 1123 5.69 23.77 3.64
CA ASP A 1123 6.45 23.38 4.84
C ASP A 1123 7.61 22.49 4.42
N GLN A 1124 8.81 22.73 4.96
CA GLN A 1124 10.00 21.92 4.74
C GLN A 1124 10.69 21.63 6.08
N GLY A 1125 10.86 20.35 6.43
CA GLY A 1125 11.69 19.96 7.57
C GLY A 1125 13.15 20.37 7.34
N LYS A 1126 13.78 21.04 8.30
CA LYS A 1126 15.18 21.52 8.19
C LYS A 1126 16.20 20.41 8.42
N GLU A 1127 15.82 19.37 9.16
CA GLU A 1127 16.64 18.17 9.38
C GLU A 1127 16.36 17.04 8.37
N ASP A 1128 15.49 17.31 7.40
CA ASP A 1128 15.24 16.46 6.24
C ASP A 1128 16.56 16.12 5.51
N LYS A 1129 16.79 14.82 5.31
CA LYS A 1129 17.98 14.31 4.62
C LYS A 1129 17.95 14.63 3.14
N PHE A 1130 16.77 14.54 2.51
CA PHE A 1130 16.61 14.72 1.07
C PHE A 1130 16.68 16.20 0.66
N LEU A 1131 16.43 17.12 1.60
CA LEU A 1131 16.81 18.53 1.45
C LEU A 1131 18.34 18.67 1.35
N LYS A 1132 19.08 18.04 2.27
CA LYS A 1132 20.56 18.09 2.35
C LYS A 1132 21.24 17.34 1.20
N ASP A 1133 20.62 16.26 0.71
CA ASP A 1133 21.03 15.48 -0.46
C ASP A 1133 20.62 16.14 -1.80
N GLY A 1134 20.04 17.35 -1.78
CA GLY A 1134 19.71 18.13 -2.96
C GLY A 1134 18.54 17.60 -3.81
N GLN A 1135 17.67 16.75 -3.25
CA GLN A 1135 16.53 16.18 -3.98
C GLN A 1135 15.32 17.12 -4.06
N LEU A 1136 15.14 17.99 -3.07
CA LEU A 1136 13.89 18.75 -2.90
C LEU A 1136 13.93 20.16 -3.50
N LEU A 1137 15.03 20.89 -3.31
CA LEU A 1137 15.31 22.20 -3.91
C LEU A 1137 14.19 23.27 -3.78
N PRO A 1138 13.54 23.45 -2.61
CA PRO A 1138 12.41 24.38 -2.46
C PRO A 1138 12.76 25.86 -2.64
N GLU A 1139 14.03 26.25 -2.44
CA GLU A 1139 14.48 27.64 -2.67
C GLU A 1139 14.46 28.03 -4.16
N ASN A 1140 14.66 27.07 -5.08
CA ASN A 1140 14.54 27.32 -6.52
C ASN A 1140 13.10 27.72 -6.88
N LEU A 1141 12.12 27.07 -6.27
CA LEU A 1141 10.69 27.36 -6.43
C LEU A 1141 10.30 28.69 -5.76
N LEU A 1142 10.88 29.02 -4.60
CA LEU A 1142 10.68 30.33 -3.96
C LEU A 1142 11.21 31.47 -4.84
N SER A 1143 12.38 31.32 -5.46
CA SER A 1143 12.88 32.31 -6.45
C SER A 1143 11.94 32.40 -7.64
N ALA A 1144 11.62 31.26 -8.27
CA ALA A 1144 10.73 31.22 -9.44
C ALA A 1144 9.34 31.84 -9.18
N ALA A 1145 8.76 31.60 -8.02
CA ALA A 1145 7.50 32.19 -7.62
C ALA A 1145 7.63 33.71 -7.44
N LYS A 1146 8.69 34.17 -6.75
CA LYS A 1146 8.98 35.60 -6.58
C LYS A 1146 9.20 36.32 -7.91
N ASP A 1147 9.94 35.71 -8.83
CA ASP A 1147 10.23 36.24 -10.16
C ASP A 1147 8.97 36.33 -11.04
N ALA A 1148 8.00 35.43 -10.84
CA ALA A 1148 6.70 35.41 -11.51
C ALA A 1148 5.61 36.23 -10.80
N GLY A 1149 5.86 36.78 -9.60
CA GLY A 1149 4.85 37.46 -8.78
C GLY A 1149 3.82 36.53 -8.11
N LEU A 1150 4.10 35.23 -8.03
CA LEU A 1150 3.30 34.26 -7.28
C LEU A 1150 3.50 34.41 -5.76
N SER A 1151 2.40 34.28 -5.02
CA SER A 1151 2.40 34.34 -3.56
C SER A 1151 2.77 32.97 -2.98
N LEU A 1152 4.05 32.80 -2.60
CA LEU A 1152 4.57 31.56 -2.02
C LEU A 1152 5.15 31.79 -0.63
N VAL A 1153 4.62 31.05 0.36
CA VAL A 1153 5.11 31.03 1.74
C VAL A 1153 5.89 29.74 1.98
N LEU A 1154 7.22 29.84 2.01
CA LEU A 1154 8.10 28.73 2.38
C LEU A 1154 8.47 28.83 3.87
N ARG A 1155 8.15 27.78 4.64
CA ARG A 1155 8.47 27.65 6.07
C ARG A 1155 9.49 26.53 6.28
N PHE A 1156 10.64 26.86 6.86
CA PHE A 1156 11.63 25.85 7.29
C PHE A 1156 11.41 25.50 8.76
N GLN A 1157 11.02 24.26 9.04
CA GLN A 1157 10.67 23.77 10.37
C GLN A 1157 11.89 23.12 11.04
N GLU A 1158 12.42 23.74 12.09
CA GLU A 1158 13.66 23.30 12.76
C GLU A 1158 13.46 21.98 13.54
N GLY A 1159 14.41 21.06 13.40
CA GLY A 1159 14.34 19.74 14.06
C GLY A 1159 13.45 18.70 13.37
N TYR A 1160 12.66 19.08 12.35
CA TYR A 1160 11.76 18.19 11.63
C TYR A 1160 12.41 17.54 10.40
N ASP A 1161 12.01 16.31 10.09
CA ASP A 1161 12.54 15.46 9.01
C ASP A 1161 11.51 15.24 7.87
N HIS A 1162 11.73 14.23 7.02
CA HIS A 1162 10.86 13.86 5.89
C HIS A 1162 9.72 12.89 6.27
N SER A 1163 9.45 12.68 7.57
CA SER A 1163 8.55 11.62 8.03
C SER A 1163 7.11 12.08 8.18
N TYR A 1164 6.19 11.12 8.37
CA TYR A 1164 4.82 11.44 8.75
C TYR A 1164 4.69 12.07 10.15
N PHE A 1165 5.72 12.09 11.00
CA PHE A 1165 5.70 12.89 12.24
C PHE A 1165 5.77 14.39 11.94
N PHE A 1166 6.58 14.79 10.97
CA PHE A 1166 6.60 16.16 10.45
C PHE A 1166 5.25 16.52 9.81
N ILE A 1167 4.74 15.70 8.89
CA ILE A 1167 3.45 15.94 8.22
C ILE A 1167 2.30 16.06 9.25
N SER A 1168 2.17 15.11 10.17
CA SER A 1168 1.07 15.11 11.16
C SER A 1168 1.15 16.25 12.19
N THR A 1169 2.33 16.83 12.41
CA THR A 1169 2.48 18.04 13.24
C THR A 1169 1.86 19.27 12.57
N PHE A 1170 2.04 19.42 11.25
CA PHE A 1170 1.67 20.65 10.51
C PHE A 1170 0.45 20.50 9.59
N ILE A 1171 -0.17 19.31 9.52
CA ILE A 1171 -1.37 19.06 8.69
C ILE A 1171 -2.57 19.95 9.05
N GLU A 1172 -2.69 20.37 10.31
CA GLU A 1172 -3.73 21.29 10.78
C GLU A 1172 -3.62 22.66 10.09
N ASP A 1173 -2.40 23.20 9.99
CA ASP A 1173 -2.13 24.47 9.31
C ASP A 1173 -2.44 24.38 7.81
N HIS A 1174 -2.05 23.28 7.16
CA HIS A 1174 -2.34 23.07 5.75
C HIS A 1174 -3.85 22.94 5.48
N ILE A 1175 -4.59 22.21 6.32
CA ILE A 1175 -6.06 22.13 6.21
C ILE A 1175 -6.71 23.50 6.46
N LYS A 1176 -6.28 24.27 7.47
CA LYS A 1176 -6.75 25.65 7.70
C LYS A 1176 -6.46 26.56 6.49
N HIS A 1177 -5.26 26.46 5.92
CA HIS A 1177 -4.86 27.19 4.71
C HIS A 1177 -5.80 26.86 3.55
N HIS A 1178 -6.06 25.60 3.25
CA HIS A 1178 -7.05 25.23 2.21
C HIS A 1178 -8.46 25.74 2.51
N VAL A 1179 -8.94 25.56 3.74
CA VAL A 1179 -10.29 25.94 4.16
C VAL A 1179 -10.55 27.44 3.99
N LYS A 1180 -9.54 28.30 4.19
CA LYS A 1180 -9.60 29.75 3.96
C LYS A 1180 -10.10 30.12 2.55
N TYR A 1181 -9.64 29.41 1.51
CA TYR A 1181 -10.00 29.69 0.10
C TYR A 1181 -11.15 28.82 -0.42
N LEU A 1182 -11.51 27.76 0.32
CA LEU A 1182 -12.66 26.92 0.00
C LEU A 1182 -13.96 27.51 0.57
N LYS A 1183 -13.91 28.13 1.76
CA LYS A 1183 -15.06 28.80 2.39
C LYS A 1183 -15.27 30.26 1.95
N SER A 1184 -14.35 30.84 1.16
CA SER A 1184 -14.58 32.03 0.33
C SER A 1184 -15.16 31.62 -1.03
#